data_AF-A0A7K0QW31-F1
#
_entry.id   AF-A0A7K0QW31-F1
#
_cell.length_a   1.000
_cell.length_b   1.000
_cell.length_c   1.000
_cell.angle_alpha   90.00
_cell.angle_beta   90.00
_cell.angle_gamma   90.00
#
_symmetry.space_group_name_H-M   'P 1'
#
loop_
_entity.id
_entity.type
_entity.pdbx_description
1 polymer ?
#
loop_
_entity_poly.entity_id
_entity_poly.type
_entity_poly.pdbx_seq_one_letter_code
_entity_poly.pdbx_strand_id
1 'polypeptide(L)'
;MGFHRVAVAVAVAGTLALAAVLAPSAGSAPAYQNRQQVRDHIDELRKYVWKGVTDSREVPRADYAIIKDRGDYLLAQLKKQVTALSAAKGAAEVDAVGTTVDRIQTLSNRFVATAGWVRRALTNMNTAAAQGQTALTNALRSRTTSSDVYTRKQTAWAAAGTWAMQDRNSALKAIPTGAIAPARTFPAQAAKASAGSTVATATGLIGIPGGCALPTADVATWVGDAATPGLRAWTGPTSLAAYNARVATALSSDPTGELAVAHNRLLWGVNNAHLVNSHPTDANEAMNTVGRLGYQALADTDSQKRTDAKAALVRIAGELLATGPDEVGGPGIFFGSFYMWVAASALNWAQPGGIRNSEFSELLWVRWMGPYACKLARGDSMVRGANNIAVVTTTAVALTALIDASSRPQVAAALVKKAITADLPGLRLLAADGGTPEGPAYWNLQSVPVAGLLSTWDQIFGANGPVNLPNFTKTAKFAFQVPDVINDITPTFSDAKKQGKSLRSTLPAWIASQNPTAEAVALAKEAATSIGIQQLWWPTASPAAPTLGSATFATSGITVLRGTSSTAWVTAGTPIGLHEHLQAGGVSFIRDGVQWGIDPGAGDYNQPGYFDGLTPEGRRWKYFNPGVEAHSTLSTVPKATNPGQIVGGVTPMTLNGSTVNVNLKPALMGVASANRCVSLAANGTLRITDTLKNSAALIWRWVTPAAATKLNAHAVRLTQGQSSVTIDFSRLPAGAVVSVTSADGKDSDGRTLQIVQVTLPAKAAITLVATIS
;
A
#
# COMPACT_ATOMS: atom_id res chain seq x y z
N MET A 1 -3.80 -10.82 22.61
CA MET A 1 -2.98 -10.02 21.67
C MET A 1 -3.32 -8.51 21.65
N GLY A 2 -4.06 -7.98 22.64
CA GLY A 2 -4.52 -6.56 22.63
C GLY A 2 -3.59 -5.53 23.27
N PHE A 3 -2.54 -5.93 23.99
CA PHE A 3 -1.73 -5.00 24.80
C PHE A 3 -0.39 -4.56 24.17
N HIS A 4 0.07 -5.20 23.08
CA HIS A 4 1.36 -4.87 22.46
C HIS A 4 1.29 -3.81 21.34
N ARG A 5 0.13 -3.60 20.70
CA ARG A 5 0.02 -2.63 19.58
C ARG A 5 -0.14 -1.18 20.05
N VAL A 6 -0.68 -0.95 21.25
CA VAL A 6 -0.88 0.42 21.80
C VAL A 6 0.40 0.96 22.44
N ALA A 7 1.24 0.11 23.03
CA ALA A 7 2.51 0.52 23.63
C ALA A 7 3.58 0.93 22.61
N VAL A 8 3.55 0.34 21.40
CA VAL A 8 4.52 0.63 20.34
C VAL A 8 4.20 1.96 19.62
N ALA A 9 2.92 2.29 19.41
CA ALA A 9 2.51 3.54 18.78
C ALA A 9 2.82 4.78 19.64
N VAL A 10 2.67 4.68 20.97
CA VAL A 10 2.94 5.78 21.91
C VAL A 10 4.45 5.96 22.16
N ALA A 11 5.24 4.88 22.11
CA ALA A 11 6.70 4.96 22.24
C ALA A 11 7.38 5.56 20.98
N VAL A 12 6.88 5.25 19.78
CA VAL A 12 7.46 5.73 18.51
C VAL A 12 7.22 7.23 18.30
N ALA A 13 6.04 7.75 18.63
CA ALA A 13 5.74 9.19 18.53
C ALA A 13 6.57 10.05 19.51
N GLY A 14 6.84 9.54 20.72
CA GLY A 14 7.63 10.26 21.73
C GLY A 14 9.15 10.28 21.48
N THR A 15 9.69 9.35 20.68
CA THR A 15 11.14 9.30 20.40
C THR A 15 11.54 10.10 19.16
N LEU A 16 10.64 10.27 18.19
CA LEU A 16 10.87 11.04 16.96
C LEU A 16 10.87 12.56 17.18
N ALA A 17 10.15 13.06 18.19
CA ALA A 17 10.12 14.49 18.51
C ALA A 17 11.40 15.01 19.18
N LEU A 18 12.18 14.12 19.82
CA LEU A 18 13.40 14.50 20.56
C LEU A 18 14.67 14.49 19.68
N ALA A 19 14.78 13.55 18.74
CA ALA A 19 15.99 13.40 17.92
C ALA A 19 16.17 14.49 16.85
N ALA A 20 15.12 15.27 16.55
CA ALA A 20 15.15 16.32 15.52
C ALA A 20 15.65 17.68 16.02
N VAL A 21 15.95 17.85 17.32
CA VAL A 21 16.25 19.17 17.90
C VAL A 21 17.76 19.40 18.15
N LEU A 22 18.63 18.38 18.12
CA LEU A 22 20.04 18.56 18.55
C LEU A 22 21.06 17.74 17.73
N ALA A 23 21.25 18.06 16.44
CA ALA A 23 22.43 17.61 15.70
C ALA A 23 23.31 18.81 15.33
N PRO A 24 24.41 19.09 16.08
CA PRO A 24 25.40 20.06 15.65
C PRO A 24 26.28 19.48 14.54
N SER A 25 26.62 20.31 13.56
CA SER A 25 27.64 20.07 12.55
C SER A 25 29.02 19.86 13.19
N ALA A 26 29.84 19.00 12.59
CA ALA A 26 31.24 18.83 13.00
C ALA A 26 32.04 20.10 12.67
N GLY A 27 32.19 20.99 13.64
CA GLY A 27 33.02 22.19 13.57
C GLY A 27 32.60 23.23 14.62
N SER A 28 33.35 23.32 15.72
CA SER A 28 33.08 24.03 16.99
C SER A 28 32.05 23.37 17.93
N ALA A 29 32.45 23.14 19.18
CA ALA A 29 31.56 22.61 20.22
C ALA A 29 30.46 23.65 20.53
N PRO A 30 29.19 23.24 20.73
CA PRO A 30 28.13 24.17 21.12
C PRO A 30 28.49 24.85 22.45
N ALA A 31 28.37 26.17 22.53
CA ALA A 31 28.45 26.89 23.80
C ALA A 31 27.14 26.71 24.56
N TYR A 32 27.18 26.05 25.72
CA TYR A 32 26.02 25.82 26.57
C TYR A 32 25.75 27.05 27.41
N GLN A 33 24.76 27.85 26.99
CA GLN A 33 24.45 29.13 27.63
C GLN A 33 23.70 28.99 28.97
N ASN A 34 23.11 27.82 29.28
CA ASN A 34 22.47 27.58 30.58
C ASN A 34 22.45 26.10 31.04
N ARG A 35 22.28 25.91 32.36
CA ARG A 35 22.28 24.59 33.04
C ARG A 35 21.10 23.70 32.66
N GLN A 36 19.95 24.29 32.35
CA GLN A 36 18.74 23.53 32.05
C GLN A 36 18.88 22.79 30.71
N GLN A 37 19.46 23.44 29.70
CA GLN A 37 19.76 22.82 28.40
C GLN A 37 20.63 21.57 28.53
N VAL A 38 21.68 21.61 29.36
CA VAL A 38 22.56 20.45 29.59
C VAL A 38 21.79 19.33 30.31
N ARG A 39 20.92 19.67 31.26
CA ARG A 39 20.10 18.69 31.99
C ARG A 39 19.11 17.99 31.07
N ASP A 40 18.41 18.74 30.24
CA ASP A 40 17.47 18.21 29.26
C ASP A 40 18.20 17.27 28.29
N HIS A 41 19.33 17.71 27.71
CA HIS A 41 20.17 16.88 26.83
C HIS A 41 20.55 15.55 27.50
N ILE A 42 21.01 15.56 28.77
CA ILE A 42 21.34 14.33 29.50
C ILE A 42 20.13 13.39 29.62
N ASP A 43 18.95 13.91 29.92
CA ASP A 43 17.75 13.08 30.11
C ASP A 43 17.21 12.51 28.79
N GLU A 44 17.30 13.25 27.69
CA GLU A 44 17.02 12.74 26.34
C GLU A 44 17.96 11.58 25.98
N LEU A 45 19.24 11.77 26.26
CA LEU A 45 20.28 10.78 26.02
C LEU A 45 20.08 9.48 26.80
N ARG A 46 19.68 9.60 28.07
CA ARG A 46 19.39 8.43 28.91
C ARG A 46 18.22 7.63 28.34
N LYS A 47 17.16 8.30 27.88
CA LYS A 47 16.02 7.63 27.21
C LYS A 47 16.46 6.94 25.92
N TYR A 48 17.30 7.59 25.13
CA TYR A 48 17.80 7.06 23.86
C TYR A 48 18.65 5.80 24.03
N VAL A 49 19.62 5.81 24.95
CA VAL A 49 20.47 4.63 25.26
C VAL A 49 19.63 3.50 25.86
N TRP A 50 18.73 3.82 26.79
CA TRP A 50 17.85 2.83 27.41
C TRP A 50 16.98 2.13 26.38
N LYS A 51 16.43 2.88 25.42
CA LYS A 51 15.64 2.34 24.31
C LYS A 51 16.45 1.34 23.47
N GLY A 52 17.70 1.65 23.14
CA GLY A 52 18.58 0.74 22.40
C GLY A 52 18.81 -0.59 23.12
N VAL A 53 18.92 -0.56 24.45
CA VAL A 53 18.99 -1.77 25.29
C VAL A 53 17.66 -2.53 25.29
N THR A 54 16.54 -1.86 25.51
CA THR A 54 15.23 -2.53 25.60
C THR A 54 14.80 -3.16 24.29
N ASP A 55 15.06 -2.51 23.17
CA ASP A 55 14.71 -3.01 21.83
C ASP A 55 15.47 -4.29 21.48
N SER A 56 16.59 -4.56 22.18
CA SER A 56 17.45 -5.73 21.96
C SER A 56 17.05 -6.96 22.79
N ARG A 57 15.95 -6.93 23.56
CA ARG A 57 15.52 -8.06 24.41
C ARG A 57 15.14 -9.34 23.65
N GLU A 58 14.90 -9.23 22.36
CA GLU A 58 14.53 -10.34 21.48
C GLU A 58 15.73 -11.19 21.02
N VAL A 59 16.96 -10.73 21.26
CA VAL A 59 18.17 -11.51 20.95
C VAL A 59 18.44 -12.58 22.02
N PRO A 60 19.20 -13.65 21.70
CA PRO A 60 19.56 -14.68 22.67
C PRO A 60 20.17 -14.10 23.95
N ARG A 61 19.82 -14.68 25.11
CA ARG A 61 20.14 -14.15 26.44
C ARG A 61 21.63 -13.83 26.65
N ALA A 62 22.53 -14.64 26.10
CA ALA A 62 23.98 -14.41 26.19
C ALA A 62 24.43 -13.17 25.40
N ASP A 63 23.82 -12.93 24.25
CA ASP A 63 24.13 -11.80 23.36
C ASP A 63 23.52 -10.51 23.91
N TYR A 64 22.32 -10.61 24.49
CA TYR A 64 21.64 -9.51 25.16
C TYR A 64 22.47 -8.96 26.33
N ALA A 65 23.14 -9.84 27.09
CA ALA A 65 23.99 -9.42 28.21
C ALA A 65 25.09 -8.45 27.75
N ILE A 66 25.73 -8.72 26.60
CA ILE A 66 26.79 -7.88 26.04
C ILE A 66 26.25 -6.48 25.66
N ILE A 67 25.06 -6.43 25.03
CA ILE A 67 24.40 -5.16 24.67
C ILE A 67 24.02 -4.38 25.93
N LYS A 68 23.43 -5.07 26.91
CA LYS A 68 22.99 -4.48 28.17
C LYS A 68 24.18 -3.88 28.94
N ASP A 69 25.29 -4.59 29.08
CA ASP A 69 26.47 -4.12 29.82
C ASP A 69 27.03 -2.81 29.23
N ARG A 70 27.06 -2.69 27.90
CA ARG A 70 27.51 -1.46 27.25
C ARG A 70 26.52 -0.31 27.41
N GLY A 71 25.22 -0.59 27.33
CA GLY A 71 24.18 0.41 27.59
C GLY A 71 24.21 0.91 29.04
N ASP A 72 24.36 0.00 30.00
CA ASP A 72 24.48 0.33 31.42
C ASP A 72 25.72 1.18 31.70
N TYR A 73 26.84 0.90 31.03
CA TYR A 73 28.04 1.74 31.10
C TYR A 73 27.75 3.18 30.65
N LEU A 74 27.08 3.38 29.50
CA LEU A 74 26.75 4.71 28.98
C LEU A 74 25.77 5.45 29.90
N LEU A 75 24.75 4.75 30.42
CA LEU A 75 23.81 5.30 31.39
C LEU A 75 24.52 5.72 32.69
N ALA A 76 25.52 4.97 33.13
CA ALA A 76 26.34 5.33 34.28
C ALA A 76 27.19 6.58 34.03
N GLN A 77 27.75 6.76 32.82
CA GLN A 77 28.49 7.98 32.46
C GLN A 77 27.58 9.22 32.45
N LEU A 78 26.38 9.10 31.89
CA LEU A 78 25.38 10.18 31.90
C LEU A 78 24.97 10.56 33.33
N LYS A 79 24.79 9.58 34.21
CA LYS A 79 24.50 9.82 35.64
C LYS A 79 25.63 10.59 36.35
N LYS A 80 26.90 10.33 36.01
CA LYS A 80 28.04 11.11 36.52
C LYS A 80 27.93 12.57 36.08
N GLN A 81 27.52 12.84 34.84
CA GLN A 81 27.35 14.21 34.34
C GLN A 81 26.19 14.95 35.02
N VAL A 82 25.11 14.28 35.43
CA VAL A 82 24.06 14.91 36.26
C VAL A 82 24.63 15.41 37.59
N THR A 83 25.54 14.63 38.19
CA THR A 83 26.18 14.99 39.46
C THR A 83 27.14 16.17 39.27
N ALA A 84 27.97 16.11 38.22
CA ALA A 84 28.89 17.20 37.87
C ALA A 84 28.15 18.51 37.54
N LEU A 85 27.05 18.41 36.78
CA LEU A 85 26.19 19.56 36.45
C LEU A 85 25.55 20.17 37.69
N SER A 86 25.24 19.38 38.71
CA SER A 86 24.69 19.87 39.98
C SER A 86 25.77 20.57 40.83
N ALA A 87 27.01 20.08 40.77
CA ALA A 87 28.14 20.65 41.51
C ALA A 87 28.77 21.90 40.86
N ALA A 88 28.53 22.14 39.57
CA ALA A 88 29.07 23.30 38.84
C ALA A 88 28.68 24.62 39.52
N LYS A 89 29.60 25.59 39.62
CA LYS A 89 29.44 26.90 40.27
C LYS A 89 29.40 28.08 39.29
N GLY A 90 29.74 27.87 38.02
CA GLY A 90 29.77 28.94 37.00
C GLY A 90 29.60 28.43 35.57
N ALA A 91 29.45 29.37 34.62
CA ALA A 91 29.14 29.07 33.21
C ALA A 91 30.20 28.18 32.54
N ALA A 92 31.49 28.41 32.81
CA ALA A 92 32.57 27.60 32.25
C ALA A 92 32.52 26.11 32.66
N GLU A 93 32.10 25.84 33.90
CA GLU A 93 31.96 24.45 34.38
C GLU A 93 30.72 23.76 33.80
N VAL A 94 29.63 24.51 33.59
CA VAL A 94 28.42 24.02 32.89
C VAL A 94 28.76 23.67 31.44
N ASP A 95 29.55 24.50 30.76
CA ASP A 95 29.99 24.30 29.38
C ASP A 95 30.91 23.08 29.23
N ALA A 96 31.82 22.86 30.19
CA ALA A 96 32.67 21.68 30.23
C ALA A 96 31.88 20.37 30.42
N VAL A 97 30.82 20.40 31.24
CA VAL A 97 29.90 19.27 31.39
C VAL A 97 29.15 19.02 30.08
N GLY A 98 28.61 20.06 29.45
CA GLY A 98 27.94 19.96 28.15
C GLY A 98 28.83 19.36 27.05
N THR A 99 30.07 19.82 26.94
CA THR A 99 31.06 19.26 26.00
C THR A 99 31.32 17.76 26.25
N THR A 100 31.32 17.34 27.52
CA THR A 100 31.46 15.92 27.88
C THR A 100 30.22 15.11 27.51
N VAL A 101 29.03 15.69 27.66
CA VAL A 101 27.75 15.10 27.24
C VAL A 101 27.71 14.89 25.72
N ASP A 102 28.21 15.82 24.90
CA ASP A 102 28.30 15.66 23.43
C ASP A 102 29.22 14.50 23.01
N ARG A 103 30.32 14.28 23.74
CA ARG A 103 31.17 13.10 23.49
C ARG A 103 30.44 11.81 23.82
N ILE A 104 29.63 11.81 24.89
CA ILE A 104 28.78 10.67 25.24
C ILE A 104 27.65 10.48 24.21
N GLN A 105 27.09 11.55 23.64
CA GLN A 105 26.13 11.50 22.53
C GLN A 105 26.71 10.73 21.33
N THR A 106 27.94 11.07 20.93
CA THR A 106 28.61 10.39 19.82
C THR A 106 28.77 8.89 20.06
N LEU A 107 29.15 8.50 21.28
CA LEU A 107 29.27 7.09 21.68
C LEU A 107 27.91 6.39 21.77
N SER A 108 26.87 7.11 22.21
CA SER A 108 25.50 6.61 22.34
C SER A 108 24.87 6.34 20.97
N ASN A 109 25.04 7.26 20.02
CA ASN A 109 24.61 7.10 18.62
C ASN A 109 25.23 5.85 17.99
N ARG A 110 26.55 5.71 18.17
CA ARG A 110 27.30 4.54 17.70
C ARG A 110 26.81 3.25 18.34
N PHE A 111 26.63 3.24 19.66
CA PHE A 111 26.10 2.09 20.38
C PHE A 111 24.71 1.67 19.88
N VAL A 112 23.75 2.60 19.80
CA VAL A 112 22.38 2.30 19.38
C VAL A 112 22.34 1.79 17.94
N ALA A 113 23.15 2.37 17.04
CA ALA A 113 23.30 1.89 15.67
C ALA A 113 23.85 0.46 15.62
N THR A 114 24.95 0.18 16.34
CA THR A 114 25.55 -1.15 16.38
C THR A 114 24.63 -2.17 17.04
N ALA A 115 23.97 -1.85 18.16
CA ALA A 115 23.03 -2.74 18.84
C ALA A 115 21.81 -3.07 17.96
N GLY A 116 21.25 -2.07 17.28
CA GLY A 116 20.16 -2.25 16.33
C GLY A 116 20.55 -3.14 15.14
N TRP A 117 21.77 -3.00 14.64
CA TRP A 117 22.31 -3.85 13.58
C TRP A 117 22.51 -5.30 14.06
N VAL A 118 23.14 -5.51 15.23
CA VAL A 118 23.37 -6.86 15.79
C VAL A 118 22.06 -7.58 16.01
N ARG A 119 21.05 -6.90 16.56
CA ARG A 119 19.71 -7.47 16.74
C ARG A 119 19.14 -8.00 15.43
N ARG A 120 19.16 -7.18 14.37
CA ARG A 120 18.66 -7.59 13.05
C ARG A 120 19.46 -8.74 12.46
N ALA A 121 20.79 -8.69 12.57
CA ALA A 121 21.65 -9.76 12.07
C ALA A 121 21.35 -11.10 12.74
N LEU A 122 21.19 -11.12 14.07
CA LEU A 122 20.88 -12.33 14.83
C LEU A 122 19.48 -12.88 14.54
N THR A 123 18.48 -12.00 14.40
CA THR A 123 17.13 -12.42 14.00
C THR A 123 17.12 -13.02 12.59
N ASN A 124 17.78 -12.36 11.63
CA ASN A 124 17.87 -12.83 10.25
C ASN A 124 18.62 -14.17 10.14
N MET A 125 19.65 -14.39 10.94
CA MET A 125 20.38 -15.67 10.99
C MET A 125 19.49 -16.82 11.50
N ASN A 126 18.68 -16.58 12.53
CA ASN A 126 17.78 -17.59 13.08
C ASN A 126 16.65 -17.93 12.09
N THR A 127 16.08 -16.92 11.44
CA THR A 127 15.09 -17.08 10.37
C THR A 127 15.67 -17.85 9.18
N ALA A 128 16.84 -17.44 8.69
CA ALA A 128 17.51 -18.12 7.58
C ALA A 128 17.85 -19.58 7.91
N ALA A 129 18.24 -19.86 9.16
CA ALA A 129 18.49 -21.23 9.63
C ALA A 129 17.21 -22.08 9.61
N ALA A 130 16.09 -21.56 10.12
CA ALA A 130 14.81 -22.25 10.15
C ALA A 130 14.26 -22.51 8.73
N GLN A 131 14.45 -21.56 7.82
CA GLN A 131 14.00 -21.65 6.43
C GLN A 131 14.88 -22.58 5.60
N GLY A 132 16.19 -22.56 5.81
CA GLY A 132 17.11 -23.53 5.21
C GLY A 132 16.78 -24.96 5.63
N GLN A 133 16.45 -25.15 6.91
CA GLN A 133 16.02 -26.45 7.44
C GLN A 133 14.66 -26.89 6.88
N THR A 134 13.73 -25.96 6.68
CA THR A 134 12.44 -26.23 6.01
C THR A 134 12.62 -26.53 4.53
N ALA A 135 13.48 -25.79 3.82
CA ALA A 135 13.79 -26.02 2.41
C ALA A 135 14.52 -27.35 2.19
N LEU A 136 15.43 -27.73 3.09
CA LEU A 136 16.06 -29.06 3.12
C LEU A 136 14.99 -30.13 3.35
N THR A 137 14.11 -29.95 4.32
CA THR A 137 12.99 -30.88 4.61
C THR A 137 12.03 -31.03 3.43
N ASN A 138 11.73 -29.94 2.72
CA ASN A 138 10.88 -29.95 1.53
C ASN A 138 11.59 -30.61 0.34
N ALA A 139 12.89 -30.38 0.17
CA ALA A 139 13.71 -31.06 -0.83
C ALA A 139 13.87 -32.57 -0.55
N LEU A 140 13.77 -32.99 0.71
CA LEU A 140 13.71 -34.39 1.15
C LEU A 140 12.34 -35.03 0.89
N ARG A 141 11.27 -34.21 0.83
CA ARG A 141 9.90 -34.67 0.50
C ARG A 141 9.59 -34.65 -1.00
N SER A 142 10.27 -33.84 -1.80
CA SER A 142 10.10 -33.87 -3.26
C SER A 142 10.77 -35.12 -3.83
N ARG A 143 10.00 -36.02 -4.44
CA ARG A 143 10.41 -37.35 -4.95
C ARG A 143 11.41 -37.32 -6.15
N THR A 144 12.30 -36.33 -6.25
CA THR A 144 13.10 -36.06 -7.47
C THR A 144 14.56 -35.67 -7.21
N THR A 145 15.07 -35.82 -5.98
CA THR A 145 16.47 -35.49 -5.64
C THR A 145 17.38 -36.73 -5.62
N SER A 146 18.51 -36.69 -6.34
CA SER A 146 19.54 -37.75 -6.31
C SER A 146 20.47 -37.65 -5.07
N SER A 147 21.10 -38.76 -4.68
CA SER A 147 21.96 -38.89 -3.47
C SER A 147 23.19 -37.96 -3.47
N ASP A 148 23.73 -37.62 -4.63
CA ASP A 148 24.89 -36.70 -4.73
C ASP A 148 24.48 -35.24 -4.55
N VAL A 149 23.24 -34.89 -4.89
CA VAL A 149 22.67 -33.57 -4.62
C VAL A 149 22.34 -33.46 -3.13
N TYR A 150 21.86 -34.54 -2.51
CA TYR A 150 21.67 -34.65 -1.07
C TYR A 150 22.95 -34.34 -0.28
N THR A 151 24.05 -35.04 -0.60
CA THR A 151 25.33 -34.90 0.13
C THR A 151 25.96 -33.52 -0.04
N ARG A 152 25.87 -32.92 -1.25
CA ARG A 152 26.38 -31.57 -1.49
C ARG A 152 25.58 -30.50 -0.75
N LYS A 153 24.25 -30.63 -0.68
CA LYS A 153 23.40 -29.70 0.06
C LYS A 153 23.60 -29.79 1.57
N GLN A 154 23.77 -30.99 2.09
CA GLN A 154 24.08 -31.21 3.51
C GLN A 154 25.43 -30.58 3.89
N THR A 155 26.46 -30.78 3.07
CA THR A 155 27.81 -30.23 3.30
C THR A 155 27.85 -28.70 3.17
N ALA A 156 27.18 -28.13 2.15
CA ALA A 156 27.09 -26.67 1.99
C ALA A 156 26.37 -26.01 3.17
N TRP A 157 25.35 -26.67 3.72
CA TRP A 157 24.62 -26.17 4.88
C TRP A 157 25.44 -26.25 6.18
N ALA A 158 26.16 -27.36 6.39
CA ALA A 158 27.08 -27.49 7.51
C ALA A 158 28.14 -26.37 7.51
N ALA A 159 28.70 -26.04 6.34
CA ALA A 159 29.62 -24.93 6.19
C ALA A 159 28.97 -23.57 6.52
N ALA A 160 27.77 -23.29 6.00
CA ALA A 160 27.05 -22.04 6.27
C ALA A 160 26.78 -21.81 7.77
N GLY A 161 26.47 -22.87 8.53
CA GLY A 161 26.33 -22.80 9.98
C GLY A 161 27.61 -22.35 10.69
N THR A 162 28.78 -22.81 10.25
CA THR A 162 30.09 -22.39 10.78
C THR A 162 30.37 -20.91 10.52
N TRP A 163 30.06 -20.41 9.32
CA TRP A 163 30.25 -18.99 8.97
C TRP A 163 29.30 -18.06 9.72
N ALA A 164 28.03 -18.45 9.88
CA ALA A 164 27.06 -17.69 10.66
C ALA A 164 27.49 -17.53 12.13
N MET A 165 28.12 -18.55 12.71
CA MET A 165 28.72 -18.45 14.06
C MET A 165 29.91 -17.48 14.10
N GLN A 166 30.75 -17.43 13.06
CA GLN A 166 31.88 -16.49 12.98
C GLN A 166 31.42 -15.03 12.83
N ASP A 167 30.39 -14.78 12.03
CA ASP A 167 29.81 -13.45 11.85
C ASP A 167 29.06 -12.99 13.11
N ARG A 168 28.30 -13.90 13.76
CA ARG A 168 27.73 -13.65 15.09
C ARG A 168 28.81 -13.23 16.09
N ASN A 169 29.93 -13.95 16.15
CA ASN A 169 31.04 -13.59 17.05
C ASN A 169 31.71 -12.26 16.70
N SER A 170 31.82 -11.93 15.41
CA SER A 170 32.40 -10.66 14.96
C SER A 170 31.48 -9.47 15.25
N ALA A 171 30.17 -9.66 15.05
CA ALA A 171 29.11 -8.72 15.39
C ALA A 171 29.12 -8.37 16.88
N LEU A 172 29.20 -9.39 17.74
CA LEU A 172 29.24 -9.21 19.18
C LEU A 172 30.52 -8.49 19.66
N LYS A 173 31.65 -8.69 18.99
CA LYS A 173 32.92 -7.99 19.26
C LYS A 173 32.88 -6.49 18.96
N ALA A 174 31.96 -6.02 18.12
CA ALA A 174 31.86 -4.59 17.75
C ALA A 174 31.05 -3.75 18.76
N ILE A 175 30.21 -4.38 19.58
CA ILE A 175 29.36 -3.69 20.58
C ILE A 175 30.19 -2.91 21.62
N PRO A 176 31.25 -3.50 22.23
CA PRO A 176 32.00 -2.81 23.28
C PRO A 176 32.72 -1.54 22.78
N THR A 177 33.09 -1.49 21.51
CA THR A 177 33.86 -0.39 20.91
C THR A 177 32.99 0.70 20.27
N GLY A 178 31.69 0.42 20.02
CA GLY A 178 30.82 1.31 19.26
C GLY A 178 31.28 1.48 17.80
N ALA A 179 32.07 0.53 17.28
CA ALA A 179 32.42 0.53 15.87
C ALA A 179 31.20 0.11 15.05
N ILE A 180 30.97 0.78 13.91
CA ILE A 180 30.06 0.27 12.89
C ILE A 180 30.76 -0.95 12.28
N ALA A 181 30.19 -2.13 12.48
CA ALA A 181 30.74 -3.35 11.90
C ALA A 181 30.76 -3.22 10.36
N PRO A 182 31.82 -3.69 9.68
CA PRO A 182 31.87 -3.65 8.23
C PRO A 182 30.67 -4.40 7.65
N ALA A 183 30.07 -3.84 6.59
CA ALA A 183 29.04 -4.54 5.82
C ALA A 183 29.61 -5.88 5.37
N ARG A 184 28.99 -6.99 5.77
CA ARG A 184 29.32 -8.30 5.21
C ARG A 184 28.14 -8.90 4.50
N THR A 185 28.52 -9.37 3.32
CA THR A 185 27.84 -10.14 2.31
C THR A 185 27.25 -11.41 2.91
N PHE A 186 25.94 -11.60 2.73
CA PHE A 186 25.27 -12.88 2.94
C PHE A 186 26.09 -13.92 2.17
N PRO A 187 26.65 -14.99 2.78
CA PRO A 187 27.62 -15.81 2.09
C PRO A 187 27.03 -16.25 0.76
N ALA A 188 27.70 -15.92 -0.34
CA ALA A 188 27.35 -16.31 -1.70
C ALA A 188 27.15 -17.84 -1.87
N GLN A 189 27.39 -18.63 -0.81
CA GLN A 189 27.13 -20.05 -0.72
C GLN A 189 25.72 -20.44 -0.26
N ALA A 190 24.95 -19.59 0.44
CA ALA A 190 23.52 -19.84 0.68
C ALA A 190 22.74 -19.80 -0.65
N ALA A 191 23.12 -18.88 -1.54
CA ALA A 191 22.72 -18.85 -2.94
C ALA A 191 23.20 -20.11 -3.72
N LYS A 192 24.41 -20.63 -3.44
CA LYS A 192 24.88 -21.88 -4.06
C LYS A 192 24.16 -23.13 -3.56
N ALA A 193 23.62 -23.14 -2.33
CA ALA A 193 22.83 -24.27 -1.81
C ALA A 193 21.49 -24.44 -2.55
N SER A 194 20.98 -23.38 -3.19
CA SER A 194 19.79 -23.38 -4.04
C SER A 194 20.08 -23.57 -5.54
N ALA A 195 21.33 -23.36 -5.98
CA ALA A 195 21.74 -23.36 -7.39
C ALA A 195 21.76 -24.74 -8.10
N GLY A 196 21.36 -25.83 -7.42
CA GLY A 196 21.57 -27.21 -7.91
C GLY A 196 20.36 -27.91 -8.53
N SER A 197 19.18 -27.28 -8.64
CA SER A 197 18.00 -27.96 -9.21
C SER A 197 17.91 -27.72 -10.72
N THR A 198 18.44 -28.64 -11.52
CA THR A 198 17.92 -28.83 -12.88
C THR A 198 16.55 -29.50 -12.75
N VAL A 199 15.49 -28.71 -12.94
CA VAL A 199 14.14 -29.25 -13.13
C VAL A 199 14.13 -29.95 -14.49
N ALA A 200 13.61 -31.17 -14.55
CA ALA A 200 13.56 -31.96 -15.77
C ALA A 200 12.90 -31.17 -16.92
N THR A 201 13.60 -31.07 -18.05
CA THR A 201 13.09 -30.46 -19.28
C THR A 201 12.22 -31.50 -20.01
N ALA A 202 10.90 -31.36 -19.89
CA ALA A 202 10.01 -31.93 -20.89
C ALA A 202 9.95 -30.99 -22.09
N THR A 203 9.86 -31.53 -23.31
CA THR A 203 9.81 -30.73 -24.54
C THR A 203 8.72 -29.66 -24.45
N GLY A 204 9.09 -28.37 -24.64
CA GLY A 204 8.16 -27.23 -24.57
C GLY A 204 7.90 -26.66 -23.16
N LEU A 205 8.53 -27.20 -22.11
CA LEU A 205 8.47 -26.66 -20.75
C LEU A 205 9.86 -26.19 -20.27
N ILE A 206 9.88 -25.10 -19.51
CA ILE A 206 11.05 -24.62 -18.78
C ILE A 206 10.78 -24.62 -17.28
N GLY A 207 11.69 -25.23 -16.53
CA GLY A 207 11.63 -25.25 -15.08
C GLY A 207 11.97 -23.89 -14.47
N ILE A 208 11.14 -23.44 -13.52
CA ILE A 208 11.46 -22.26 -12.72
C ILE A 208 12.13 -22.71 -11.41
N PRO A 209 13.33 -22.21 -11.07
CA PRO A 209 14.02 -22.62 -9.85
C PRO A 209 13.18 -22.42 -8.59
N GLY A 210 13.16 -23.42 -7.71
CA GLY A 210 12.30 -23.43 -6.52
C GLY A 210 10.79 -23.52 -6.80
N GLY A 211 10.38 -23.74 -8.05
CA GLY A 211 8.99 -23.68 -8.49
C GLY A 211 8.61 -24.74 -9.50
N CYS A 212 7.49 -24.49 -10.18
CA CYS A 212 6.91 -25.38 -11.18
C CYS A 212 7.40 -25.01 -12.58
N ALA A 213 7.35 -25.96 -13.51
CA ALA A 213 7.66 -25.68 -14.92
C ALA A 213 6.52 -24.89 -15.60
N LEU A 214 6.89 -24.01 -16.51
CA LEU A 214 5.99 -23.21 -17.34
C LEU A 214 6.24 -23.48 -18.83
N PRO A 215 5.25 -23.25 -19.71
CA PRO A 215 5.48 -23.28 -21.15
C PRO A 215 6.61 -22.34 -21.57
N THR A 216 7.51 -22.81 -22.43
CA THR A 216 8.57 -21.98 -22.99
C THR A 216 7.99 -20.78 -23.73
N ALA A 217 8.72 -19.67 -23.72
CA ALA A 217 8.37 -18.46 -24.45
C ALA A 217 9.60 -17.95 -25.20
N ASP A 218 9.35 -17.31 -26.33
CA ASP A 218 10.39 -16.68 -27.13
C ASP A 218 11.00 -15.48 -26.38
N VAL A 219 12.33 -15.46 -26.27
CA VAL A 219 13.07 -14.46 -25.48
C VAL A 219 12.96 -13.08 -26.14
N ALA A 220 13.17 -12.98 -27.45
CA ALA A 220 13.11 -11.70 -28.16
C ALA A 220 11.72 -11.05 -28.02
N THR A 221 10.68 -11.87 -28.06
CA THR A 221 9.28 -11.43 -27.96
C THR A 221 8.89 -11.02 -26.54
N TRP A 222 9.26 -11.80 -25.53
CA TRP A 222 8.70 -11.66 -24.16
C TRP A 222 9.63 -11.01 -23.14
N VAL A 223 10.91 -10.81 -23.47
CA VAL A 223 11.81 -9.98 -22.66
C VAL A 223 12.52 -8.89 -23.46
N GLY A 224 12.59 -8.99 -24.79
CA GLY A 224 13.18 -7.95 -25.65
C GLY A 224 14.55 -7.50 -25.15
N ASP A 225 14.74 -6.18 -25.07
CA ASP A 225 15.99 -5.55 -24.61
C ASP A 225 16.32 -5.85 -23.14
N ALA A 226 15.37 -6.36 -22.34
CA ALA A 226 15.62 -6.76 -20.97
C ALA A 226 16.53 -8.00 -20.87
N ALA A 227 16.73 -8.75 -21.96
CA ALA A 227 17.76 -9.79 -22.03
C ALA A 227 19.19 -9.23 -21.87
N THR A 228 19.39 -7.92 -22.04
CA THR A 228 20.67 -7.25 -21.79
C THR A 228 20.67 -6.55 -20.42
N PRO A 229 21.82 -6.53 -19.70
CA PRO A 229 21.94 -5.82 -18.44
C PRO A 229 21.65 -4.31 -18.60
N GLY A 230 20.86 -3.74 -17.69
CA GLY A 230 20.58 -2.31 -17.70
C GLY A 230 19.72 -1.85 -16.53
N LEU A 231 19.46 -0.54 -16.47
CA LEU A 231 18.48 0.02 -15.55
C LEU A 231 17.07 -0.32 -16.05
N ARG A 232 16.28 -0.88 -15.14
CA ARG A 232 14.91 -1.36 -15.35
C ARG A 232 14.07 -0.92 -14.16
N ALA A 233 12.76 -0.87 -14.38
CA ALA A 233 11.76 -0.44 -13.41
C ALA A 233 11.76 1.05 -13.07
N TRP A 234 10.56 1.63 -13.11
CA TRP A 234 10.20 2.98 -12.66
C TRP A 234 10.83 4.17 -13.40
N THR A 235 11.89 3.98 -14.18
CA THR A 235 12.70 5.10 -14.70
C THR A 235 12.05 5.89 -15.83
N GLY A 236 10.89 5.47 -16.36
CA GLY A 236 10.19 6.19 -17.43
C GLY A 236 10.94 6.13 -18.76
N PRO A 237 11.78 7.11 -19.14
CA PRO A 237 12.66 7.02 -20.31
C PRO A 237 13.60 5.80 -20.32
N THR A 238 14.08 5.49 -21.53
CA THR A 238 14.99 4.38 -21.90
C THR A 238 16.28 4.32 -21.08
N SER A 239 16.66 5.41 -20.41
CA SER A 239 17.72 5.44 -19.41
C SER A 239 17.50 6.53 -18.37
N LEU A 240 18.15 6.36 -17.21
CA LEU A 240 18.25 7.40 -16.19
C LEU A 240 18.98 8.66 -16.70
N ALA A 241 19.93 8.53 -17.63
CA ALA A 241 20.56 9.71 -18.23
C ALA A 241 19.53 10.54 -19.01
N ALA A 242 18.65 9.90 -19.76
CA ALA A 242 17.53 10.55 -20.42
C ALA A 242 16.51 11.12 -19.42
N TYR A 243 16.29 10.44 -18.30
CA TYR A 243 15.49 10.96 -17.19
C TYR A 243 16.09 12.26 -16.61
N ASN A 244 17.37 12.24 -16.25
CA ASN A 244 18.07 13.39 -15.70
C ASN A 244 18.14 14.55 -16.70
N ALA A 245 18.35 14.25 -17.99
CA ALA A 245 18.29 15.25 -19.05
C ALA A 245 16.89 15.89 -19.12
N ARG A 246 15.82 15.09 -19.09
CA ARG A 246 14.44 15.60 -19.06
C ARG A 246 14.19 16.48 -17.85
N VAL A 247 14.65 16.06 -16.66
CA VAL A 247 14.52 16.85 -15.43
C VAL A 247 15.33 18.14 -15.52
N ALA A 248 16.57 18.12 -16.01
CA ALA A 248 17.40 19.31 -16.17
C ALA A 248 16.77 20.32 -17.16
N THR A 249 16.27 19.85 -18.31
CA THR A 249 15.54 20.69 -19.27
C THR A 249 14.26 21.27 -18.64
N ALA A 250 13.50 20.46 -17.91
CA ALA A 250 12.29 20.91 -17.24
C ALA A 250 12.58 21.93 -16.13
N LEU A 251 13.64 21.74 -15.34
CA LEU A 251 14.08 22.69 -14.31
C LEU A 251 14.47 24.06 -14.91
N SER A 252 15.15 24.06 -16.07
CA SER A 252 15.52 25.30 -16.76
C SER A 252 14.33 26.09 -17.32
N SER A 253 13.16 25.44 -17.41
CA SER A 253 11.93 25.98 -17.99
C SER A 253 10.78 26.03 -16.99
N ASP A 254 11.05 25.86 -15.69
CA ASP A 254 10.05 25.92 -14.63
C ASP A 254 9.98 27.34 -14.02
N PRO A 255 9.05 28.21 -14.47
CA PRO A 255 8.92 29.55 -13.94
C PRO A 255 8.40 29.58 -12.49
N THR A 256 7.87 28.46 -11.96
CA THR A 256 7.29 28.37 -10.62
C THR A 256 8.28 27.88 -9.57
N GLY A 257 9.35 27.18 -9.99
CA GLY A 257 10.33 26.53 -9.11
C GLY A 257 9.81 25.30 -8.36
N GLU A 258 8.57 24.87 -8.61
CA GLU A 258 7.95 23.71 -7.95
C GLU A 258 8.70 22.40 -8.26
N LEU A 259 9.18 22.24 -9.50
CA LEU A 259 9.97 21.08 -9.90
C LEU A 259 11.33 21.06 -9.19
N ALA A 260 11.96 22.22 -8.97
CA ALA A 260 13.21 22.31 -8.22
C ALA A 260 13.03 21.85 -6.76
N VAL A 261 11.91 22.24 -6.15
CA VAL A 261 11.55 21.80 -4.80
C VAL A 261 11.30 20.28 -4.77
N ALA A 262 10.57 19.73 -5.74
CA ALA A 262 10.31 18.29 -5.83
C ALA A 262 11.60 17.48 -6.06
N HIS A 263 12.47 17.94 -6.96
CA HIS A 263 13.78 17.35 -7.25
C HIS A 263 14.66 17.29 -5.99
N ASN A 264 14.78 18.41 -5.28
CA ASN A 264 15.57 18.49 -4.04
C ASN A 264 15.00 17.57 -2.95
N ARG A 265 13.67 17.44 -2.83
CA ARG A 265 13.03 16.52 -1.88
C ARG A 265 13.35 15.06 -2.17
N LEU A 266 13.44 14.65 -3.43
CA LEU A 266 13.85 13.29 -3.80
C LEU A 266 15.32 13.02 -3.47
N LEU A 267 16.21 14.01 -3.65
CA LEU A 267 17.63 13.92 -3.30
C LEU A 267 17.91 13.93 -1.78
N TRP A 268 16.93 14.24 -0.93
CA TRP A 268 17.11 14.28 0.52
C TRP A 268 16.98 12.90 1.21
N GLY A 269 16.87 11.80 0.46
CA GLY A 269 16.67 10.45 1.00
C GLY A 269 17.74 10.00 2.02
N VAL A 270 19.03 10.20 1.73
CA VAL A 270 20.18 9.76 2.53
C VAL A 270 20.46 10.68 3.72
N ASN A 271 20.14 11.97 3.59
CA ASN A 271 20.27 12.92 4.70
C ASN A 271 19.26 12.64 5.82
N ASN A 272 18.22 11.86 5.53
CA ASN A 272 17.29 11.36 6.51
C ASN A 272 17.79 10.01 7.06
N ALA A 273 18.55 10.07 8.15
CA ALA A 273 19.10 8.89 8.81
C ALA A 273 18.04 7.83 9.20
N HIS A 274 16.76 8.23 9.33
CA HIS A 274 15.66 7.29 9.50
C HIS A 274 15.48 6.44 8.24
N LEU A 275 15.32 7.02 7.05
CA LEU A 275 15.11 6.28 5.80
C LEU A 275 16.28 5.35 5.44
N VAL A 276 17.50 5.75 5.81
CA VAL A 276 18.71 4.94 5.59
C VAL A 276 18.85 3.80 6.59
N ASN A 277 18.20 3.83 7.76
CA ASN A 277 18.41 2.84 8.82
C ASN A 277 17.14 2.12 9.28
N SER A 278 15.96 2.55 8.82
CA SER A 278 14.67 1.94 9.11
C SER A 278 14.41 0.76 8.17
N HIS A 279 14.03 -0.36 8.75
CA HIS A 279 13.40 -1.43 8.00
C HIS A 279 11.98 -1.00 7.65
N PRO A 280 11.58 -1.03 6.36
CA PRO A 280 10.22 -0.68 5.99
C PRO A 280 9.21 -1.57 6.71
N THR A 281 8.22 -0.98 7.37
CA THR A 281 7.23 -1.71 8.17
C THR A 281 6.03 -2.17 7.34
N ASP A 282 5.81 -1.56 6.17
CA ASP A 282 4.83 -1.97 5.19
C ASP A 282 5.32 -1.80 3.74
N ALA A 283 4.56 -2.33 2.78
CA ALA A 283 4.91 -2.29 1.36
C ALA A 283 4.98 -0.86 0.80
N ASN A 284 4.15 0.07 1.26
CA ASN A 284 4.12 1.44 0.75
C ASN A 284 5.33 2.24 1.23
N GLU A 285 5.69 2.08 2.50
CA GLU A 285 6.91 2.64 3.05
C GLU A 285 8.13 2.10 2.31
N ALA A 286 8.15 0.80 2.00
CA ALA A 286 9.23 0.16 1.26
C ALA A 286 9.40 0.78 -0.13
N MET A 287 8.29 0.96 -0.84
CA MET A 287 8.28 1.56 -2.18
C MET A 287 8.75 3.00 -2.21
N ASN A 288 8.25 3.82 -1.29
CA ASN A 288 8.67 5.23 -1.22
C ASN A 288 10.15 5.36 -0.81
N THR A 289 10.60 4.52 0.12
CA THR A 289 12.00 4.49 0.59
C THR A 289 12.93 4.05 -0.53
N VAL A 290 12.65 2.91 -1.17
CA VAL A 290 13.42 2.42 -2.32
C VAL A 290 13.37 3.43 -3.47
N GLY A 291 12.21 4.01 -3.75
CA GLY A 291 12.02 5.09 -4.73
C GLY A 291 12.99 6.25 -4.59
N ARG A 292 13.08 6.81 -3.39
CA ARG A 292 13.95 7.96 -3.09
C ARG A 292 15.41 7.59 -3.06
N LEU A 293 15.76 6.47 -2.40
CA LEU A 293 17.14 6.00 -2.38
C LEU A 293 17.63 5.63 -3.78
N GLY A 294 16.75 5.05 -4.60
CA GLY A 294 16.95 4.81 -6.02
C GLY A 294 17.26 6.09 -6.77
N TYR A 295 16.37 7.08 -6.66
CA TYR A 295 16.58 8.39 -7.26
C TYR A 295 17.93 8.98 -6.86
N GLN A 296 18.26 8.97 -5.57
CA GLN A 296 19.49 9.55 -5.07
C GLN A 296 20.74 8.77 -5.51
N ALA A 297 20.71 7.43 -5.47
CA ALA A 297 21.78 6.56 -5.96
C ALA A 297 22.17 6.85 -7.41
N LEU A 298 21.22 7.37 -8.17
CA LEU A 298 21.24 7.53 -9.60
C LEU A 298 21.47 9.00 -10.03
N ALA A 299 20.85 9.97 -9.36
CA ALA A 299 20.79 11.36 -9.80
C ALA A 299 21.53 12.38 -8.91
N ASP A 300 21.98 11.99 -7.70
CA ASP A 300 22.70 12.92 -6.82
C ASP A 300 24.04 13.33 -7.43
N THR A 301 24.40 14.61 -7.32
CA THR A 301 25.69 15.13 -7.81
C THR A 301 26.84 14.75 -6.89
N ASP A 302 26.56 14.49 -5.60
CA ASP A 302 27.51 14.07 -4.58
C ASP A 302 27.83 12.55 -4.68
N SER A 303 29.08 12.20 -4.97
CA SER A 303 29.51 10.81 -5.17
C SER A 303 29.42 9.96 -3.92
N GLN A 304 29.61 10.56 -2.74
CA GLN A 304 29.52 9.83 -1.47
C GLN A 304 28.05 9.49 -1.19
N LYS A 305 27.14 10.46 -1.35
CA LYS A 305 25.70 10.22 -1.17
C LYS A 305 25.14 9.19 -2.14
N ARG A 306 25.60 9.17 -3.40
CA ARG A 306 25.26 8.09 -4.34
C ARG A 306 25.71 6.73 -3.81
N THR A 307 26.92 6.63 -3.28
CA THR A 307 27.48 5.39 -2.74
C THR A 307 26.69 4.91 -1.52
N ASP A 308 26.36 5.81 -0.61
CA ASP A 308 25.57 5.52 0.59
C ASP A 308 24.14 5.07 0.25
N ALA A 309 23.50 5.73 -0.72
CA ALA A 309 22.19 5.34 -1.22
C ALA A 309 22.21 3.93 -1.83
N LYS A 310 23.22 3.60 -2.63
CA LYS A 310 23.39 2.25 -3.21
C LYS A 310 23.58 1.21 -2.12
N ALA A 311 24.42 1.48 -1.12
CA ALA A 311 24.61 0.57 0.01
C ALA A 311 23.30 0.35 0.79
N ALA A 312 22.51 1.41 1.00
CA ALA A 312 21.20 1.32 1.63
C ALA A 312 20.21 0.47 0.83
N LEU A 313 20.16 0.64 -0.50
CA LEU A 313 19.32 -0.17 -1.39
C LEU A 313 19.67 -1.67 -1.31
N VAL A 314 20.97 -2.00 -1.39
CA VAL A 314 21.43 -3.40 -1.28
C VAL A 314 21.04 -4.00 0.07
N ARG A 315 21.24 -3.26 1.17
CA ARG A 315 20.86 -3.72 2.51
C ARG A 315 19.35 -3.94 2.63
N ILE A 316 18.52 -2.98 2.20
CA ILE A 316 17.05 -3.09 2.24
C ILE A 316 16.59 -4.30 1.41
N ALA A 317 17.12 -4.47 0.20
CA ALA A 317 16.80 -5.62 -0.62
C ALA A 317 17.18 -6.95 0.06
N GLY A 318 18.36 -7.00 0.68
CA GLY A 318 18.81 -8.17 1.43
C GLY A 318 17.91 -8.50 2.61
N GLU A 319 17.50 -7.50 3.40
CA GLU A 319 16.57 -7.67 4.52
C GLU A 319 15.20 -8.17 4.06
N LEU A 320 14.64 -7.58 3.00
CA LEU A 320 13.38 -8.01 2.41
C LEU A 320 13.48 -9.46 1.93
N LEU A 321 14.47 -9.78 1.09
CA LEU A 321 14.61 -11.10 0.48
C LEU A 321 14.95 -12.20 1.50
N ALA A 322 15.67 -11.87 2.58
CA ALA A 322 15.97 -12.79 3.68
C ALA A 322 14.74 -13.18 4.50
N THR A 323 13.71 -12.33 4.56
CA THR A 323 12.45 -12.60 5.28
C THR A 323 11.62 -13.70 4.60
N GLY A 324 11.57 -13.69 3.26
CA GLY A 324 10.87 -14.68 2.44
C GLY A 324 9.36 -14.50 2.39
N PRO A 325 8.68 -15.06 1.38
CA PRO A 325 7.27 -14.77 1.11
C PRO A 325 6.30 -15.24 2.21
N ASP A 326 6.69 -16.23 3.02
CA ASP A 326 5.81 -16.82 4.05
C ASP A 326 5.88 -16.10 5.41
N GLU A 327 6.94 -15.31 5.66
CA GLU A 327 7.16 -14.61 6.95
C GLU A 327 6.87 -13.11 6.88
N VAL A 328 6.61 -12.58 5.69
CA VAL A 328 5.99 -11.26 5.53
C VAL A 328 4.56 -11.37 6.07
N GLY A 329 4.30 -10.84 7.26
CA GLY A 329 3.02 -11.02 7.97
C GLY A 329 1.76 -10.69 7.15
N GLY A 330 0.64 -11.36 7.46
CA GLY A 330 -0.64 -11.25 6.74
C GLY A 330 -0.86 -12.41 5.76
N PRO A 331 -1.73 -12.29 4.72
CA PRO A 331 -1.77 -13.24 3.61
C PRO A 331 -0.46 -13.15 2.81
N GLY A 332 0.59 -13.77 3.34
CA GLY A 332 2.00 -13.43 3.08
C GLY A 332 2.42 -13.41 1.61
N ILE A 333 1.80 -14.22 0.76
CA ILE A 333 2.14 -14.27 -0.66
C ILE A 333 1.57 -13.11 -1.51
N PHE A 334 0.53 -12.40 -1.05
CA PHE A 334 0.05 -11.18 -1.74
C PHE A 334 0.98 -10.00 -1.45
N PHE A 335 1.23 -9.71 -0.17
CA PHE A 335 2.18 -8.65 0.18
C PHE A 335 3.61 -9.02 -0.22
N GLY A 336 3.93 -10.30 -0.20
CA GLY A 336 5.22 -10.82 -0.67
C GLY A 336 5.55 -10.44 -2.11
N SER A 337 4.55 -10.32 -3.01
CA SER A 337 4.84 -9.97 -4.41
C SER A 337 5.31 -8.52 -4.51
N PHE A 338 4.74 -7.62 -3.69
CA PHE A 338 5.22 -6.24 -3.58
C PHE A 338 6.67 -6.19 -3.08
N TYR A 339 6.98 -6.84 -1.96
CA TYR A 339 8.33 -6.81 -1.39
C TYR A 339 9.38 -7.41 -2.33
N MET A 340 9.02 -8.49 -3.04
CA MET A 340 9.84 -9.09 -4.07
C MET A 340 10.19 -8.09 -5.18
N TRP A 341 9.18 -7.40 -5.73
CA TRP A 341 9.38 -6.41 -6.78
C TRP A 341 10.17 -5.19 -6.29
N VAL A 342 9.91 -4.72 -5.07
CA VAL A 342 10.64 -3.63 -4.44
C VAL A 342 12.10 -4.00 -4.23
N ALA A 343 12.39 -5.20 -3.74
CA ALA A 343 13.76 -5.68 -3.55
C ALA A 343 14.50 -5.83 -4.88
N ALA A 344 13.86 -6.38 -5.92
CA ALA A 344 14.43 -6.48 -7.25
C ALA A 344 14.75 -5.09 -7.83
N SER A 345 13.84 -4.13 -7.68
CA SER A 345 14.03 -2.74 -8.10
C SER A 345 15.22 -2.09 -7.37
N ALA A 346 15.32 -2.29 -6.05
CA ALA A 346 16.43 -1.78 -5.24
C ALA A 346 17.79 -2.33 -5.69
N LEU A 347 17.89 -3.64 -5.96
CA LEU A 347 19.13 -4.26 -6.47
C LEU A 347 19.51 -3.72 -7.85
N ASN A 348 18.55 -3.58 -8.76
CA ASN A 348 18.80 -3.06 -10.09
C ASN A 348 19.29 -1.60 -10.09
N TRP A 349 18.73 -0.77 -9.21
CA TRP A 349 19.16 0.62 -9.04
C TRP A 349 20.49 0.77 -8.31
N ALA A 350 20.78 -0.11 -7.36
CA ALA A 350 22.08 -0.13 -6.69
C ALA A 350 23.21 -0.43 -7.68
N GLN A 351 22.97 -1.38 -8.59
CA GLN A 351 23.90 -1.78 -9.62
C GLN A 351 23.13 -2.28 -10.87
N PRO A 352 23.15 -1.54 -11.99
CA PRO A 352 22.51 -1.98 -13.24
C PRO A 352 23.11 -3.32 -13.71
N GLY A 353 22.26 -4.33 -13.92
CA GLY A 353 22.70 -5.71 -14.19
C GLY A 353 23.21 -6.49 -12.96
N GLY A 354 23.18 -5.86 -11.79
CA GLY A 354 23.79 -6.34 -10.55
C GLY A 354 23.01 -7.43 -9.83
N ILE A 355 21.75 -7.72 -10.20
CA ILE A 355 21.08 -8.90 -9.65
C ILE A 355 21.86 -10.15 -10.05
N ARG A 356 22.29 -10.27 -11.32
CA ARG A 356 23.05 -11.42 -11.88
C ARG A 356 24.28 -11.84 -11.07
N ASN A 357 24.94 -10.86 -10.44
CA ASN A 357 26.18 -11.05 -9.69
C ASN A 357 26.02 -10.77 -8.19
N SER A 358 24.78 -10.59 -7.72
CA SER A 358 24.49 -10.43 -6.30
C SER A 358 24.34 -11.79 -5.63
N GLU A 359 24.71 -11.87 -4.36
CA GLU A 359 24.37 -12.99 -3.48
C GLU A 359 22.86 -13.21 -3.31
N PHE A 360 22.03 -12.26 -3.79
CA PHE A 360 20.58 -12.28 -3.67
C PHE A 360 19.85 -12.86 -4.88
N SER A 361 20.51 -13.05 -6.04
CA SER A 361 19.85 -13.56 -7.26
C SER A 361 19.14 -14.89 -7.01
N GLU A 362 19.83 -15.83 -6.37
CA GLU A 362 19.28 -17.16 -6.10
C GLU A 362 18.17 -17.11 -5.05
N LEU A 363 18.28 -16.23 -4.06
CA LEU A 363 17.19 -16.01 -3.09
C LEU A 363 15.94 -15.49 -3.81
N LEU A 364 16.09 -14.48 -4.67
CA LEU A 364 14.99 -13.93 -5.46
C LEU A 364 14.33 -15.01 -6.32
N TRP A 365 15.10 -15.78 -7.09
CA TRP A 365 14.50 -16.74 -8.00
C TRP A 365 13.93 -17.98 -7.30
N VAL A 366 14.69 -18.60 -6.40
CA VAL A 366 14.33 -19.89 -5.82
C VAL A 366 13.28 -19.71 -4.73
N ARG A 367 13.46 -18.73 -3.86
CA ARG A 367 12.61 -18.57 -2.67
C ARG A 367 11.40 -17.69 -2.92
N TRP A 368 11.49 -16.71 -3.83
CA TRP A 368 10.39 -15.79 -4.12
C TRP A 368 9.68 -16.12 -5.44
N MET A 369 10.38 -16.14 -6.57
CA MET A 369 9.75 -16.35 -7.89
C MET A 369 9.20 -17.77 -8.08
N GLY A 370 9.89 -18.80 -7.56
CA GLY A 370 9.50 -20.21 -7.65
C GLY A 370 8.06 -20.50 -7.20
N PRO A 371 7.65 -20.10 -5.98
CA PRO A 371 6.27 -20.23 -5.51
C PRO A 371 5.24 -19.57 -6.45
N TYR A 372 5.50 -18.38 -6.99
CA TYR A 372 4.60 -17.72 -7.94
C TYR A 372 4.48 -18.48 -9.26
N ALA A 373 5.57 -19.11 -9.73
CA ALA A 373 5.51 -19.96 -10.93
C ALA A 373 4.53 -21.13 -10.76
N CYS A 374 4.48 -21.75 -9.57
CA CYS A 374 3.50 -22.79 -9.28
C CYS A 374 2.06 -22.25 -9.27
N LYS A 375 1.84 -21.07 -8.69
CA LYS A 375 0.51 -20.43 -8.72
C LYS A 375 0.06 -20.15 -10.15
N LEU A 376 0.97 -19.62 -10.97
CA LEU A 376 0.73 -19.34 -12.39
C LEU A 376 0.47 -20.63 -13.19
N ALA A 377 1.22 -21.69 -12.92
CA ALA A 377 1.03 -22.99 -13.57
C ALA A 377 -0.36 -23.59 -13.28
N ARG A 378 -0.81 -23.50 -12.02
CA ARG A 378 -2.11 -24.03 -11.57
C ARG A 378 -3.30 -23.10 -11.85
N GLY A 379 -3.05 -21.82 -12.09
CA GLY A 379 -4.10 -20.80 -12.20
C GLY A 379 -4.81 -20.55 -10.87
N ASP A 380 -4.05 -20.47 -9.77
CA ASP A 380 -4.57 -20.16 -8.43
C ASP A 380 -5.34 -18.82 -8.43
N SER A 381 -6.30 -18.65 -7.51
CA SER A 381 -7.12 -17.44 -7.38
C SER A 381 -6.32 -16.14 -7.16
N MET A 382 -5.08 -16.23 -6.68
CA MET A 382 -4.21 -15.08 -6.43
C MET A 382 -3.55 -14.53 -7.69
N VAL A 383 -3.58 -15.28 -8.79
CA VAL A 383 -2.96 -14.90 -10.07
C VAL A 383 -3.98 -15.00 -11.20
N ARG A 384 -5.27 -15.05 -10.89
CA ARG A 384 -6.35 -15.25 -11.87
C ARG A 384 -7.56 -14.40 -11.52
N GLY A 385 -8.14 -13.78 -12.54
CA GLY A 385 -9.40 -13.06 -12.46
C GLY A 385 -9.21 -11.55 -12.65
N ALA A 386 -10.33 -10.84 -12.74
CA ALA A 386 -10.34 -9.39 -12.84
C ALA A 386 -10.52 -8.78 -11.45
N ASN A 387 -9.47 -8.81 -10.64
CA ASN A 387 -9.46 -8.29 -9.27
C ASN A 387 -8.08 -7.73 -8.88
N ASN A 388 -7.99 -6.97 -7.79
CA ASN A 388 -6.75 -6.37 -7.33
C ASN A 388 -5.66 -7.40 -7.00
N ILE A 389 -6.04 -8.56 -6.43
CA ILE A 389 -5.09 -9.58 -5.97
C ILE A 389 -4.30 -10.10 -7.16
N ALA A 390 -5.00 -10.47 -8.23
CA ALA A 390 -4.39 -10.89 -9.48
C ALA A 390 -3.50 -9.78 -10.04
N VAL A 391 -4.04 -8.57 -10.26
CA VAL A 391 -3.30 -7.45 -10.89
C VAL A 391 -2.00 -7.16 -10.17
N VAL A 392 -2.07 -6.95 -8.85
CA VAL A 392 -0.90 -6.69 -8.01
C VAL A 392 0.13 -7.82 -8.11
N THR A 393 -0.32 -9.06 -7.97
CA THR A 393 0.57 -10.23 -7.89
C THR A 393 1.25 -10.49 -9.22
N THR A 394 0.49 -10.54 -10.32
CA THR A 394 1.01 -10.86 -11.64
C THR A 394 1.85 -9.73 -12.21
N THR A 395 1.47 -8.47 -11.98
CA THR A 395 2.28 -7.32 -12.37
C THR A 395 3.64 -7.35 -11.65
N ALA A 396 3.66 -7.59 -10.34
CA ALA A 396 4.90 -7.66 -9.58
C ALA A 396 5.82 -8.81 -10.03
N VAL A 397 5.25 -9.98 -10.35
CA VAL A 397 5.99 -11.13 -10.92
C VAL A 397 6.57 -10.78 -12.29
N ALA A 398 5.77 -10.18 -13.19
CA ALA A 398 6.22 -9.78 -14.51
C ALA A 398 7.34 -8.74 -14.44
N LEU A 399 7.18 -7.71 -13.61
CA LEU A 399 8.19 -6.68 -13.38
C LEU A 399 9.49 -7.27 -12.84
N THR A 400 9.41 -8.12 -11.82
CA THR A 400 10.59 -8.79 -11.24
C THR A 400 11.33 -9.63 -12.28
N ALA A 401 10.60 -10.39 -13.11
CA ALA A 401 11.18 -11.18 -14.18
C ALA A 401 11.86 -10.32 -15.25
N LEU A 402 11.27 -9.17 -15.62
CA LEU A 402 11.87 -8.23 -16.58
C LEU A 402 13.12 -7.54 -16.00
N ILE A 403 13.11 -7.17 -14.72
CA ILE A 403 14.24 -6.51 -14.06
C ILE A 403 15.49 -7.40 -14.09
N ASP A 404 15.32 -8.73 -13.92
CA ASP A 404 16.43 -9.69 -13.90
C ASP A 404 16.50 -10.61 -15.14
N ALA A 405 15.87 -10.20 -16.25
CA ALA A 405 15.81 -11.01 -17.46
C ALA A 405 17.20 -11.34 -18.02
N SER A 406 18.18 -10.43 -17.88
CA SER A 406 19.56 -10.66 -18.32
C SER A 406 20.29 -11.82 -17.60
N SER A 407 19.83 -12.22 -16.42
CA SER A 407 20.38 -13.34 -15.67
C SER A 407 19.86 -14.68 -16.18
N ARG A 408 18.56 -14.74 -16.50
CA ARG A 408 17.84 -15.97 -16.86
C ARG A 408 16.79 -15.71 -17.95
N PRO A 409 17.20 -15.37 -19.18
CA PRO A 409 16.31 -14.82 -20.20
C PRO A 409 15.16 -15.75 -20.59
N GLN A 410 15.42 -17.06 -20.75
CA GLN A 410 14.36 -18.03 -21.09
C GLN A 410 13.35 -18.23 -19.95
N VAL A 411 13.83 -18.26 -18.70
CA VAL A 411 13.00 -18.39 -17.49
C VAL A 411 12.14 -17.14 -17.32
N ALA A 412 12.74 -15.96 -17.49
CA ALA A 412 12.05 -14.68 -17.44
C ALA A 412 10.99 -14.57 -18.53
N ALA A 413 11.29 -14.95 -19.78
CA ALA A 413 10.32 -14.93 -20.87
C ALA A 413 9.07 -15.78 -20.58
N ALA A 414 9.25 -16.99 -20.04
CA ALA A 414 8.14 -17.86 -19.68
C ALA A 414 7.26 -17.26 -18.57
N LEU A 415 7.89 -16.65 -17.56
CA LEU A 415 7.19 -15.99 -16.46
C LEU A 415 6.47 -14.73 -16.89
N VAL A 416 7.11 -13.84 -17.65
CA VAL A 416 6.49 -12.61 -18.18
C VAL A 416 5.27 -12.97 -19.03
N LYS A 417 5.42 -13.91 -19.97
CA LYS A 417 4.31 -14.41 -20.79
C LYS A 417 3.13 -14.87 -19.95
N LYS A 418 3.40 -15.75 -18.98
CA LYS A 418 2.35 -16.35 -18.16
C LYS A 418 1.71 -15.32 -17.21
N ALA A 419 2.50 -14.47 -16.58
CA ALA A 419 2.02 -13.45 -15.65
C ALA A 419 1.17 -12.40 -16.36
N ILE A 420 1.68 -11.80 -17.45
CA ILE A 420 0.94 -10.77 -18.19
C ILE A 420 -0.35 -11.31 -18.80
N THR A 421 -0.32 -12.53 -19.36
CA THR A 421 -1.54 -13.16 -19.89
C THR A 421 -2.60 -13.31 -18.81
N ALA A 422 -2.19 -13.66 -17.59
CA ALA A 422 -3.08 -13.83 -16.46
C ALA A 422 -3.59 -12.49 -15.89
N ASP A 423 -2.82 -11.42 -16.06
CA ASP A 423 -3.12 -10.05 -15.60
C ASP A 423 -4.15 -9.33 -16.48
N LEU A 424 -4.14 -9.60 -17.79
CA LEU A 424 -4.96 -8.90 -18.79
C LEU A 424 -6.44 -8.68 -18.42
N PRO A 425 -7.17 -9.65 -17.82
CA PRO A 425 -8.55 -9.42 -17.38
C PRO A 425 -8.66 -8.28 -16.35
N GLY A 426 -7.77 -8.22 -15.36
CA GLY A 426 -7.75 -7.17 -14.34
C GLY A 426 -7.31 -5.83 -14.88
N LEU A 427 -6.27 -5.81 -15.72
CA LEU A 427 -5.84 -4.60 -16.43
C LEU A 427 -6.95 -4.00 -17.29
N ARG A 428 -7.71 -4.84 -18.00
CA ARG A 428 -8.85 -4.40 -18.82
C ARG A 428 -9.99 -3.85 -17.98
N LEU A 429 -10.28 -4.47 -16.84
CA LEU A 429 -11.29 -3.97 -15.90
C LEU A 429 -10.93 -2.57 -15.41
N LEU A 430 -9.70 -2.37 -14.93
CA LEU A 430 -9.21 -1.08 -14.45
C LEU A 430 -9.23 0.01 -15.53
N ALA A 431 -8.90 -0.36 -16.78
CA ALA A 431 -8.85 0.57 -17.90
C ALA A 431 -10.23 0.92 -18.51
N ALA A 432 -11.27 0.12 -18.25
CA ALA A 432 -12.56 0.24 -18.93
C ALA A 432 -13.18 1.64 -18.76
N ASP A 433 -13.27 2.11 -17.52
CA ASP A 433 -13.71 3.46 -17.16
C ASP A 433 -12.73 4.21 -16.24
N GLY A 434 -11.63 3.56 -15.86
CA GLY A 434 -10.55 4.15 -15.05
C GLY A 434 -10.60 3.81 -13.57
N GLY A 435 -11.66 3.16 -13.09
CA GLY A 435 -11.83 2.77 -11.69
C GLY A 435 -11.84 1.26 -11.45
N THR A 436 -12.31 0.84 -10.27
CA THR A 436 -12.53 -0.57 -9.98
C THR A 436 -13.79 -0.76 -9.12
N PRO A 437 -14.58 -1.82 -9.35
CA PRO A 437 -15.71 -2.20 -8.49
C PRO A 437 -15.33 -2.41 -7.02
N GLU A 438 -14.08 -2.79 -6.75
CA GLU A 438 -13.57 -3.02 -5.40
C GLU A 438 -13.44 -1.74 -4.55
N GLY A 439 -13.64 -0.58 -5.15
CA GLY A 439 -13.63 0.70 -4.46
C GLY A 439 -12.27 1.39 -4.39
N PRO A 440 -12.22 2.62 -3.85
CA PRO A 440 -11.08 3.51 -4.04
C PRO A 440 -9.83 3.05 -3.28
N ALA A 441 -9.99 2.32 -2.17
CA ALA A 441 -8.86 1.74 -1.44
C ALA A 441 -8.10 0.70 -2.27
N TYR A 442 -8.85 -0.15 -2.99
CA TYR A 442 -8.27 -1.19 -3.84
C TYR A 442 -7.79 -0.66 -5.18
N TRP A 443 -8.39 0.42 -5.69
CA TRP A 443 -7.83 1.19 -6.78
C TRP A 443 -6.41 1.68 -6.45
N ASN A 444 -6.21 2.22 -5.24
CA ASN A 444 -4.90 2.68 -4.77
C ASN A 444 -3.85 1.58 -4.68
N LEU A 445 -4.27 0.34 -4.37
CA LEU A 445 -3.36 -0.81 -4.36
C LEU A 445 -2.96 -1.24 -5.78
N GLN A 446 -3.87 -1.16 -6.75
CA GLN A 446 -3.60 -1.54 -8.15
C GLN A 446 -2.83 -0.48 -8.94
N SER A 447 -3.11 0.81 -8.71
CA SER A 447 -2.57 1.90 -9.52
C SER A 447 -1.04 1.97 -9.48
N VAL A 448 -0.45 1.66 -8.33
CA VAL A 448 0.99 1.70 -8.11
C VAL A 448 1.77 0.65 -8.93
N PRO A 449 1.48 -0.66 -8.83
CA PRO A 449 2.14 -1.66 -9.67
C PRO A 449 1.87 -1.45 -11.15
N VAL A 450 0.67 -1.00 -11.54
CA VAL A 450 0.35 -0.69 -12.94
C VAL A 450 1.21 0.47 -13.47
N ALA A 451 1.46 1.52 -12.70
CA ALA A 451 2.40 2.58 -13.10
C ALA A 451 3.82 2.03 -13.30
N GLY A 452 4.25 1.13 -12.42
CA GLY A 452 5.50 0.37 -12.54
C GLY A 452 5.55 -0.44 -13.85
N LEU A 453 4.48 -1.19 -14.16
CA LEU A 453 4.34 -1.97 -15.38
C LEU A 453 4.48 -1.09 -16.61
N LEU A 454 3.68 -0.03 -16.71
CA LEU A 454 3.64 0.83 -17.88
C LEU A 454 4.97 1.53 -18.12
N SER A 455 5.60 2.06 -17.06
CA SER A 455 6.93 2.68 -17.16
C SER A 455 8.03 1.72 -17.61
N THR A 456 7.93 0.44 -17.26
CA THR A 456 8.92 -0.58 -17.62
C THR A 456 8.64 -1.18 -19.00
N TRP A 457 7.36 -1.38 -19.32
CA TRP A 457 6.91 -2.01 -20.55
C TRP A 457 7.22 -1.14 -21.76
N ASP A 458 6.90 0.16 -21.70
CA ASP A 458 7.19 1.11 -22.76
C ASP A 458 8.70 1.24 -23.00
N GLN A 459 9.50 1.19 -21.94
CA GLN A 459 10.97 1.21 -22.02
C GLN A 459 11.54 0.01 -22.79
N ILE A 460 10.96 -1.18 -22.61
CA ILE A 460 11.49 -2.45 -23.14
C ILE A 460 10.95 -2.75 -24.54
N PHE A 461 9.67 -2.45 -24.77
CA PHE A 461 8.96 -2.88 -25.97
C PHE A 461 8.41 -1.73 -26.83
N GLY A 462 8.32 -0.52 -26.28
CA GLY A 462 7.60 0.59 -26.89
C GLY A 462 6.17 0.21 -27.27
N ALA A 463 5.72 0.70 -28.44
CA ALA A 463 4.38 0.42 -28.98
C ALA A 463 4.19 -1.03 -29.49
N ASN A 464 5.27 -1.81 -29.66
CA ASN A 464 5.25 -3.12 -30.32
C ASN A 464 5.43 -4.29 -29.34
N GLY A 465 4.86 -4.18 -28.13
CA GLY A 465 4.93 -5.25 -27.13
C GLY A 465 4.22 -6.54 -27.56
N PRO A 466 4.59 -7.68 -26.94
CA PRO A 466 4.01 -9.00 -27.27
C PRO A 466 2.51 -9.11 -26.99
N VAL A 467 1.97 -8.18 -26.21
CA VAL A 467 0.53 -7.97 -26.01
C VAL A 467 0.21 -6.48 -26.01
N ASN A 468 -1.00 -6.15 -26.45
CA ASN A 468 -1.53 -4.80 -26.33
C ASN A 468 -2.03 -4.58 -24.89
N LEU A 469 -1.28 -3.78 -24.12
CA LEU A 469 -1.74 -3.31 -22.82
C LEU A 469 -2.91 -2.31 -23.00
N PRO A 470 -3.93 -2.35 -22.13
CA PRO A 470 -5.04 -1.40 -22.18
C PRO A 470 -4.58 0.06 -22.02
N ASN A 471 -5.40 1.01 -22.50
CA ASN A 471 -5.17 2.43 -22.28
C ASN A 471 -5.72 2.88 -20.92
N PHE A 472 -4.84 3.40 -20.06
CA PHE A 472 -5.18 3.80 -18.69
C PHE A 472 -5.47 5.30 -18.51
N THR A 473 -5.56 6.12 -19.56
CA THR A 473 -5.80 7.58 -19.42
C THR A 473 -7.05 7.93 -18.62
N LYS A 474 -8.11 7.10 -18.74
CA LYS A 474 -9.36 7.26 -17.96
C LYS A 474 -9.17 7.16 -16.45
N THR A 475 -8.10 6.51 -15.98
CA THR A 475 -7.81 6.36 -14.54
C THR A 475 -7.56 7.70 -13.85
N ALA A 476 -7.00 8.68 -14.57
CA ALA A 476 -6.84 10.03 -14.06
C ALA A 476 -8.19 10.73 -13.85
N LYS A 477 -9.15 10.55 -14.77
CA LYS A 477 -10.51 11.06 -14.62
C LYS A 477 -11.23 10.45 -13.41
N PHE A 478 -11.10 9.14 -13.19
CA PHE A 478 -11.64 8.49 -12.01
C PHE A 478 -11.04 9.06 -10.72
N ALA A 479 -9.71 9.12 -10.63
CA ALA A 479 -9.00 9.63 -9.46
C ALA A 479 -9.27 11.11 -9.16
N PHE A 480 -9.60 11.90 -10.19
CA PHE A 480 -9.94 13.32 -10.04
C PHE A 480 -11.41 13.56 -9.66
N GLN A 481 -12.35 12.82 -10.27
CA GLN A 481 -13.78 13.10 -10.09
C GLN A 481 -14.38 12.44 -8.83
N VAL A 482 -13.87 11.26 -8.43
CA VAL A 482 -14.49 10.46 -7.36
C VAL A 482 -14.29 11.04 -5.95
N PRO A 483 -13.09 11.46 -5.53
CA PRO A 483 -12.91 12.12 -4.24
C PRO A 483 -13.61 13.48 -4.19
N ASP A 484 -14.19 13.83 -3.06
CA ASP A 484 -14.66 15.20 -2.80
C ASP A 484 -13.54 16.03 -2.18
N VAL A 485 -12.80 16.72 -3.04
CA VAL A 485 -11.71 17.62 -2.62
C VAL A 485 -12.20 18.87 -1.88
N ILE A 486 -13.47 19.27 -2.03
CA ILE A 486 -14.04 20.44 -1.33
C ILE A 486 -14.23 20.12 0.15
N ASN A 487 -14.70 18.90 0.42
CA ASN A 487 -15.01 18.42 1.77
C ASN A 487 -13.95 17.45 2.33
N ASP A 488 -12.79 17.33 1.67
CA ASP A 488 -11.64 16.49 2.06
C ASP A 488 -12.02 15.03 2.38
N ILE A 489 -12.80 14.40 1.49
CA ILE A 489 -13.26 13.03 1.70
C ILE A 489 -13.28 12.19 0.43
N THR A 490 -12.91 10.91 0.56
CA THR A 490 -13.12 9.89 -0.46
C THR A 490 -14.26 8.96 -0.02
N PRO A 491 -15.20 8.56 -0.91
CA PRO A 491 -16.30 7.67 -0.53
C PRO A 491 -15.78 6.29 -0.10
N THR A 492 -16.47 5.70 0.88
CA THR A 492 -16.11 4.43 1.52
C THR A 492 -16.92 3.24 0.99
N PHE A 493 -17.36 3.26 -0.26
CA PHE A 493 -18.10 2.12 -0.84
C PHE A 493 -17.23 0.87 -0.98
N SER A 494 -17.87 -0.31 -1.00
CA SER A 494 -17.16 -1.60 -1.02
C SER A 494 -16.23 -1.72 0.21
N ASP A 495 -15.20 -2.56 0.18
CA ASP A 495 -14.26 -2.69 1.30
C ASP A 495 -13.25 -1.51 1.41
N ALA A 496 -13.68 -0.29 1.08
CA ALA A 496 -12.88 0.90 1.22
C ALA A 496 -12.88 1.40 2.67
N LYS A 497 -11.70 1.83 3.15
CA LYS A 497 -11.58 2.63 4.37
C LYS A 497 -11.61 4.11 4.02
N LYS A 498 -11.93 4.95 5.02
CA LYS A 498 -11.81 6.40 4.87
C LYS A 498 -10.40 6.77 4.45
N GLN A 499 -10.31 7.56 3.40
CA GLN A 499 -9.08 8.13 2.85
C GLN A 499 -9.26 9.65 2.78
N GLY A 500 -8.16 10.40 2.80
CA GLY A 500 -8.20 11.86 2.67
C GLY A 500 -8.68 12.32 1.28
N LYS A 501 -8.49 13.61 0.97
CA LYS A 501 -8.95 14.28 -0.26
C LYS A 501 -8.60 13.63 -1.59
N SER A 502 -7.58 12.77 -1.68
CA SER A 502 -7.07 12.31 -2.98
C SER A 502 -6.74 10.83 -3.01
N LEU A 503 -7.05 10.19 -4.13
CA LEU A 503 -6.47 8.89 -4.47
C LEU A 503 -4.98 9.05 -4.80
N ARG A 504 -4.25 7.94 -4.76
CA ARG A 504 -2.82 7.91 -5.08
C ARG A 504 -2.58 8.40 -6.50
N SER A 505 -1.72 9.39 -6.60
CA SER A 505 -1.35 10.01 -7.86
C SER A 505 -0.27 9.24 -8.64
N THR A 506 0.20 8.08 -8.19
CA THR A 506 1.32 7.36 -8.82
C THR A 506 1.06 7.02 -10.30
N LEU A 507 -0.09 6.43 -10.63
CA LEU A 507 -0.50 6.17 -12.01
C LEU A 507 -0.84 7.48 -12.77
N PRO A 508 -1.65 8.40 -12.21
CA PRO A 508 -1.86 9.72 -12.80
C PRO A 508 -0.57 10.47 -13.12
N ALA A 509 0.47 10.42 -12.27
CA ALA A 509 1.75 11.09 -12.51
C ALA A 509 2.49 10.47 -13.70
N TRP A 510 2.54 9.13 -13.79
CA TRP A 510 3.10 8.48 -14.97
C TRP A 510 2.36 8.91 -16.25
N ILE A 511 1.02 8.90 -16.23
CA ILE A 511 0.18 9.37 -17.34
C ILE A 511 0.50 10.84 -17.66
N ALA A 512 0.57 11.71 -16.67
CA ALA A 512 0.87 13.14 -16.84
C ALA A 512 2.23 13.38 -17.51
N SER A 513 3.17 12.44 -17.32
CA SER A 513 4.51 12.54 -17.90
C SER A 513 4.66 11.98 -19.32
N GLN A 514 3.73 11.14 -19.78
CA GLN A 514 3.79 10.48 -21.10
C GLN A 514 2.62 10.91 -22.00
N ASN A 515 1.40 10.90 -21.46
CA ASN A 515 0.13 11.19 -22.13
C ASN A 515 -0.69 12.20 -21.30
N PRO A 516 -0.27 13.48 -21.25
CA PRO A 516 -0.81 14.46 -20.32
C PRO A 516 -2.30 14.76 -20.59
N THR A 517 -3.14 14.41 -19.62
CA THR A 517 -4.53 14.91 -19.51
C THR A 517 -4.60 16.01 -18.45
N ALA A 518 -5.62 16.86 -18.50
CA ALA A 518 -5.82 17.92 -17.51
C ALA A 518 -5.91 17.35 -16.09
N GLU A 519 -6.67 16.28 -15.91
CA GLU A 519 -6.84 15.56 -14.64
C GLU A 519 -5.53 14.95 -14.15
N ALA A 520 -4.77 14.28 -15.03
CA ALA A 520 -3.50 13.66 -14.67
C ALA A 520 -2.48 14.69 -14.19
N VAL A 521 -2.37 15.82 -14.91
CA VAL A 521 -1.46 16.91 -14.53
C VAL A 521 -1.88 17.55 -13.21
N ALA A 522 -3.18 17.80 -13.00
CA ALA A 522 -3.68 18.36 -11.75
C ALA A 522 -3.36 17.46 -10.54
N LEU A 523 -3.62 16.15 -10.65
CA LEU A 523 -3.33 15.17 -9.61
C LEU A 523 -1.82 15.03 -9.34
N ALA A 524 -0.99 15.07 -10.39
CA ALA A 524 0.45 14.98 -10.26
C ALA A 524 1.03 16.23 -9.56
N LYS A 525 0.55 17.42 -9.93
CA LYS A 525 0.93 18.69 -9.28
C LYS A 525 0.43 18.78 -7.84
N GLU A 526 -0.78 18.31 -7.52
CA GLU A 526 -1.24 18.24 -6.13
C GLU A 526 -0.30 17.36 -5.29
N ALA A 527 0.06 16.19 -5.80
CA ALA A 527 0.88 15.24 -5.08
C ALA A 527 2.33 15.69 -4.88
N ALA A 528 2.79 16.71 -5.61
CA ALA A 528 4.07 17.38 -5.42
C ALA A 528 4.34 17.85 -4.00
N THR A 529 3.25 18.21 -3.32
CA THR A 529 3.26 18.69 -1.93
C THR A 529 3.67 17.59 -0.95
N SER A 530 3.57 16.32 -1.36
CA SER A 530 4.01 15.14 -0.61
C SER A 530 5.27 14.53 -1.21
N ILE A 531 6.13 13.93 -0.39
CA ILE A 531 7.35 13.27 -0.88
C ILE A 531 7.02 11.79 -1.19
N GLY A 532 7.26 11.31 -2.42
CA GLY A 532 6.95 9.93 -2.81
C GLY A 532 7.35 9.55 -4.24
N ILE A 533 7.29 8.24 -4.57
CA ILE A 533 7.73 7.67 -5.85
C ILE A 533 7.06 8.32 -7.08
N GLN A 534 5.85 8.86 -6.94
CA GLN A 534 5.14 9.59 -8.00
C GLN A 534 5.92 10.80 -8.54
N GLN A 535 6.80 11.40 -7.73
CA GLN A 535 7.61 12.55 -8.13
C GLN A 535 8.64 12.19 -9.21
N LEU A 536 8.91 10.89 -9.43
CA LEU A 536 9.66 10.45 -10.61
C LEU A 536 8.98 10.92 -11.90
N TRP A 537 7.65 11.01 -11.96
CA TRP A 537 6.94 11.34 -13.19
C TRP A 537 6.33 12.73 -13.17
N TRP A 538 7.14 13.73 -12.85
CA TRP A 538 6.69 15.13 -12.89
C TRP A 538 6.22 15.55 -14.28
N PRO A 539 5.03 16.17 -14.42
CA PRO A 539 4.56 16.67 -15.71
C PRO A 539 5.23 17.99 -16.08
N THR A 540 5.66 18.12 -17.33
CA THR A 540 6.13 19.39 -17.91
C THR A 540 5.01 20.14 -18.63
N ALA A 541 3.96 19.42 -19.06
CA ALA A 541 2.79 20.01 -19.68
C ALA A 541 1.94 20.80 -18.66
N SER A 542 1.36 21.91 -19.10
CA SER A 542 0.40 22.70 -18.32
C SER A 542 -0.89 22.91 -19.13
N PRO A 543 -1.73 21.85 -19.24
CA PRO A 543 -3.06 21.98 -19.84
C PRO A 543 -3.97 22.89 -19.01
N ALA A 544 -5.10 23.30 -19.59
CA ALA A 544 -6.14 24.01 -18.86
C ALA A 544 -6.60 23.22 -17.62
N ALA A 545 -6.93 23.92 -16.55
CA ALA A 545 -7.34 23.29 -15.31
C ALA A 545 -8.61 22.43 -15.52
N PRO A 546 -8.62 21.17 -15.07
CA PRO A 546 -9.80 20.32 -15.17
C PRO A 546 -10.92 20.85 -14.26
N THR A 547 -12.17 20.65 -14.66
CA THR A 547 -13.33 21.02 -13.86
C THR A 547 -13.92 19.80 -13.14
N LEU A 548 -14.37 20.02 -11.90
CA LEU A 548 -15.15 19.03 -11.17
C LEU A 548 -16.59 19.05 -11.69
N GLY A 549 -17.17 17.88 -11.86
CA GLY A 549 -18.55 17.75 -12.32
C GLY A 549 -19.14 16.38 -12.00
N SER A 550 -20.41 16.20 -12.33
CA SER A 550 -21.05 14.90 -12.23
C SER A 550 -20.48 13.94 -13.27
N ALA A 551 -20.19 12.70 -12.87
CA ALA A 551 -19.58 11.70 -13.73
C ALA A 551 -20.02 10.28 -13.35
N THR A 552 -20.14 9.40 -14.36
CA THR A 552 -20.46 7.98 -14.17
C THR A 552 -19.32 7.09 -14.60
N PHE A 553 -18.99 6.12 -13.75
CA PHE A 553 -18.03 5.04 -13.96
C PHE A 553 -18.80 3.72 -13.87
N ALA A 554 -19.41 3.33 -15.00
CA ALA A 554 -20.38 2.24 -15.06
C ALA A 554 -19.77 0.85 -14.76
N THR A 555 -18.51 0.61 -15.15
CA THR A 555 -17.80 -0.64 -14.87
C THR A 555 -17.35 -0.69 -13.41
N SER A 556 -16.99 0.47 -12.85
CA SER A 556 -16.66 0.62 -11.43
C SER A 556 -17.89 0.64 -10.51
N GLY A 557 -19.10 0.70 -11.08
CA GLY A 557 -20.32 0.70 -10.29
C GLY A 557 -20.55 1.98 -9.48
N ILE A 558 -20.06 3.14 -9.92
CA ILE A 558 -20.25 4.41 -9.19
C ILE A 558 -20.57 5.61 -10.09
N THR A 559 -21.50 6.45 -9.64
CA THR A 559 -21.76 7.78 -10.17
C THR A 559 -21.53 8.82 -9.09
N VAL A 560 -20.85 9.91 -9.43
CA VAL A 560 -20.69 11.09 -8.58
C VAL A 560 -21.61 12.19 -9.12
N LEU A 561 -22.43 12.77 -8.24
CA LEU A 561 -23.20 13.98 -8.51
C LEU A 561 -22.59 15.13 -7.71
N ARG A 562 -22.40 16.29 -8.34
CA ARG A 562 -21.79 17.48 -7.72
C ARG A 562 -22.79 18.64 -7.62
N GLY A 563 -22.88 19.22 -6.43
CA GLY A 563 -23.44 20.55 -6.17
C GLY A 563 -22.33 21.55 -5.83
N THR A 564 -22.66 22.77 -5.41
CA THR A 564 -21.67 23.83 -5.12
C THR A 564 -20.79 23.49 -3.93
N SER A 565 -21.37 22.95 -2.85
CA SER A 565 -20.68 22.56 -1.61
C SER A 565 -21.05 21.14 -1.16
N SER A 566 -21.59 20.33 -2.09
CA SER A 566 -22.13 19.02 -1.79
C SER A 566 -21.79 18.00 -2.86
N THR A 567 -21.69 16.74 -2.45
CA THR A 567 -21.41 15.61 -3.32
C THR A 567 -22.27 14.43 -2.91
N ALA A 568 -22.89 13.77 -3.88
CA ALA A 568 -23.56 12.49 -3.67
C ALA A 568 -22.86 11.40 -4.50
N TRP A 569 -22.61 10.25 -3.88
CA TRP A 569 -22.11 9.05 -4.55
C TRP A 569 -23.21 8.03 -4.62
N VAL A 570 -23.50 7.56 -5.82
CA VAL A 570 -24.52 6.56 -6.11
C VAL A 570 -23.83 5.31 -6.61
N THR A 571 -23.98 4.20 -5.89
CA THR A 571 -23.38 2.91 -6.23
C THR A 571 -24.36 2.03 -7.00
N ALA A 572 -23.86 1.23 -7.93
CA ALA A 572 -24.59 0.24 -8.71
C ALA A 572 -23.59 -0.78 -9.28
N GLY A 573 -23.94 -1.47 -10.37
CA GLY A 573 -23.10 -2.52 -10.95
C GLY A 573 -23.48 -3.90 -10.43
N THR A 574 -22.51 -4.81 -10.42
CA THR A 574 -22.65 -6.15 -9.84
C THR A 574 -22.03 -6.17 -8.44
N PRO A 575 -22.45 -7.02 -7.50
CA PRO A 575 -21.84 -7.10 -6.17
C PRO A 575 -21.04 -8.41 -5.95
N ILE A 576 -20.58 -9.07 -7.02
CA ILE A 576 -19.92 -10.38 -6.97
C ILE A 576 -18.38 -10.32 -7.02
N GLY A 577 -17.79 -9.18 -6.70
CA GLY A 577 -16.36 -8.96 -6.54
C GLY A 577 -15.86 -9.29 -5.13
N LEU A 578 -14.56 -9.59 -5.01
CA LEU A 578 -13.91 -9.97 -3.74
C LEU A 578 -14.02 -8.91 -2.63
N HIS A 579 -14.26 -7.66 -3.00
CA HIS A 579 -14.32 -6.52 -2.10
C HIS A 579 -15.64 -5.76 -2.17
N GLU A 580 -16.62 -6.24 -2.95
CA GLU A 580 -17.92 -5.59 -3.10
C GLU A 580 -18.87 -5.92 -1.95
N HIS A 581 -19.92 -5.10 -1.81
CA HIS A 581 -21.00 -5.24 -0.84
C HIS A 581 -22.36 -5.28 -1.53
N LEU A 582 -23.43 -5.63 -0.79
CA LEU A 582 -24.81 -5.62 -1.29
C LEU A 582 -25.40 -4.20 -1.33
N GLN A 583 -24.71 -3.30 -2.02
CA GLN A 583 -24.94 -1.85 -2.02
C GLN A 583 -25.59 -1.32 -3.30
N ALA A 584 -26.16 -2.16 -4.18
CA ALA A 584 -26.72 -1.69 -5.45
C ALA A 584 -27.80 -0.61 -5.22
N GLY A 585 -27.65 0.55 -5.86
CA GLY A 585 -28.49 1.73 -5.66
C GLY A 585 -28.15 2.57 -4.43
N GLY A 586 -27.11 2.23 -3.67
CA GLY A 586 -26.71 2.90 -2.44
C GLY A 586 -26.38 4.37 -2.68
N VAL A 587 -26.71 5.22 -1.71
CA VAL A 587 -26.44 6.67 -1.78
C VAL A 587 -25.68 7.13 -0.53
N SER A 588 -24.49 7.68 -0.75
CA SER A 588 -23.74 8.47 0.23
C SER A 588 -23.82 9.94 -0.10
N PHE A 589 -23.84 10.82 0.91
CA PHE A 589 -24.05 12.24 0.71
C PHE A 589 -23.30 13.09 1.75
N ILE A 590 -22.53 14.05 1.25
CA ILE A 590 -21.87 15.09 2.03
C ILE A 590 -22.34 16.46 1.56
N ARG A 591 -22.51 17.38 2.50
CA ARG A 591 -22.84 18.78 2.22
C ARG A 591 -22.28 19.67 3.31
N ASP A 592 -21.64 20.77 2.89
CA ASP A 592 -21.11 21.81 3.78
C ASP A 592 -20.18 21.22 4.86
N GLY A 593 -19.32 20.27 4.48
CA GLY A 593 -18.38 19.58 5.36
C GLY A 593 -18.98 18.49 6.25
N VAL A 594 -20.29 18.22 6.17
CA VAL A 594 -21.00 17.27 7.06
C VAL A 594 -21.51 16.06 6.30
N GLN A 595 -21.15 14.85 6.76
CA GLN A 595 -21.56 13.58 6.15
C GLN A 595 -22.96 13.19 6.62
N TRP A 596 -23.96 13.37 5.76
CA TRP A 596 -25.37 13.12 6.09
C TRP A 596 -25.85 11.71 5.76
N GLY A 597 -25.24 11.06 4.77
CA GLY A 597 -25.49 9.65 4.45
C GLY A 597 -24.17 8.95 4.13
N ILE A 598 -23.93 7.76 4.64
CA ILE A 598 -22.61 7.11 4.58
C ILE A 598 -22.72 5.64 4.19
N ASP A 599 -21.73 5.17 3.43
CA ASP A 599 -21.43 3.75 3.28
C ASP A 599 -20.41 3.34 4.36
N PRO A 600 -20.66 2.29 5.17
CA PRO A 600 -19.82 1.97 6.33
C PRO A 600 -18.38 1.60 5.96
N GLY A 601 -18.15 1.11 4.73
CA GLY A 601 -16.85 0.66 4.26
C GLY A 601 -16.44 -0.72 4.77
N ALA A 602 -15.13 -0.98 4.78
CA ALA A 602 -14.55 -2.30 4.99
C ALA A 602 -15.17 -3.13 6.13
N GLY A 603 -15.57 -4.37 5.81
CA GLY A 603 -15.93 -5.36 6.81
C GLY A 603 -14.73 -5.89 7.60
N ASP A 604 -15.00 -6.65 8.66
CA ASP A 604 -13.96 -7.31 9.44
C ASP A 604 -13.56 -8.65 8.81
N TYR A 605 -12.39 -8.68 8.17
CA TYR A 605 -11.87 -9.87 7.49
C TYR A 605 -11.49 -11.02 8.45
N ASN A 606 -11.44 -10.77 9.76
CA ASN A 606 -11.18 -11.81 10.75
C ASN A 606 -12.44 -12.60 11.11
N GLN A 607 -13.61 -12.20 10.59
CA GLN A 607 -14.85 -12.91 10.86
C GLN A 607 -14.86 -14.30 10.19
N PRO A 608 -15.35 -15.34 10.89
CA PRO A 608 -15.37 -16.71 10.35
C PRO A 608 -16.07 -16.80 9.00
N GLY A 609 -15.35 -17.29 7.99
CA GLY A 609 -15.91 -17.51 6.67
C GLY A 609 -16.25 -16.25 5.88
N TYR A 610 -15.61 -15.12 6.18
CA TYR A 610 -15.78 -13.87 5.42
C TYR A 610 -15.56 -14.05 3.91
N PHE A 611 -14.70 -14.99 3.51
CA PHE A 611 -14.42 -15.32 2.10
C PHE A 611 -14.97 -16.69 1.68
N ASP A 612 -15.92 -17.27 2.42
CA ASP A 612 -16.56 -18.54 2.06
C ASP A 612 -17.52 -18.36 0.87
N GLY A 613 -16.94 -18.23 -0.32
CA GLY A 613 -17.67 -18.13 -1.58
C GLY A 613 -18.44 -16.81 -1.77
N LEU A 614 -18.37 -16.25 -2.98
CA LEU A 614 -19.22 -15.14 -3.41
C LEU A 614 -20.58 -15.68 -3.90
N THR A 615 -21.19 -16.56 -3.10
CA THR A 615 -22.49 -17.19 -3.40
C THR A 615 -23.58 -16.66 -2.47
N PRO A 616 -24.87 -16.87 -2.80
CA PRO A 616 -25.97 -16.46 -1.93
C PRO A 616 -25.92 -17.06 -0.52
N GLU A 617 -25.29 -18.22 -0.35
CA GLU A 617 -25.16 -18.92 0.94
C GLU A 617 -23.94 -18.46 1.75
N GLY A 618 -23.05 -17.66 1.13
CA GLY A 618 -21.81 -17.20 1.72
C GLY A 618 -22.03 -16.43 3.03
N ARG A 619 -21.17 -16.70 4.03
CA ARG A 619 -21.28 -16.08 5.37
C ARG A 619 -21.03 -14.57 5.35
N ARG A 620 -20.22 -14.09 4.38
CA ARG A 620 -19.90 -12.68 4.17
C ARG A 620 -21.11 -11.76 4.31
N TRP A 621 -22.18 -12.08 3.60
CA TRP A 621 -23.37 -11.25 3.47
C TRP A 621 -24.26 -11.19 4.72
N LYS A 622 -23.91 -11.94 5.77
CA LYS A 622 -24.58 -11.92 7.07
C LYS A 622 -23.93 -10.94 8.06
N TYR A 623 -22.73 -10.46 7.74
CA TYR A 623 -22.08 -9.38 8.49
C TYR A 623 -22.66 -8.04 8.06
N PHE A 624 -22.71 -7.09 9.00
CA PHE A 624 -23.36 -5.80 8.79
C PHE A 624 -22.80 -5.07 7.55
N ASN A 625 -21.52 -4.69 7.55
CA ASN A 625 -20.92 -3.87 6.48
C ASN A 625 -21.15 -4.40 5.05
N PRO A 626 -20.89 -5.68 4.72
CA PRO A 626 -21.17 -6.21 3.38
C PRO A 626 -22.64 -6.53 3.12
N GLY A 627 -23.49 -6.52 4.15
CA GLY A 627 -24.92 -6.83 4.09
C GLY A 627 -25.77 -5.64 3.61
N VAL A 628 -26.91 -5.95 3.00
CA VAL A 628 -27.79 -4.93 2.38
C VAL A 628 -28.34 -3.92 3.39
N GLU A 629 -28.46 -4.31 4.67
CA GLU A 629 -28.96 -3.46 5.74
C GLU A 629 -28.06 -2.27 6.07
N ALA A 630 -26.77 -2.34 5.70
CA ALA A 630 -25.79 -1.32 6.04
C ALA A 630 -25.66 -0.22 4.98
N HIS A 631 -26.44 -0.29 3.89
CA HIS A 631 -26.38 0.67 2.80
C HIS A 631 -27.70 1.46 2.68
N SER A 632 -27.60 2.71 2.22
CA SER A 632 -28.75 3.58 1.91
C SER A 632 -29.47 3.16 0.62
N THR A 633 -30.06 1.96 0.63
CA THR A 633 -30.69 1.32 -0.54
C THR A 633 -32.07 0.73 -0.26
N LEU A 634 -32.67 0.11 -1.28
CA LEU A 634 -33.88 -0.69 -1.22
C LEU A 634 -33.55 -2.17 -1.04
N SER A 635 -34.42 -2.88 -0.32
CA SER A 635 -34.34 -4.34 -0.17
C SER A 635 -35.71 -4.95 0.07
N THR A 636 -35.85 -6.23 -0.26
CA THR A 636 -37.03 -7.05 0.05
C THR A 636 -36.91 -7.79 1.38
N VAL A 637 -35.75 -7.68 2.06
CA VAL A 637 -35.44 -8.40 3.30
C VAL A 637 -34.94 -7.44 4.40
N PRO A 638 -35.31 -7.67 5.68
CA PRO A 638 -34.86 -6.84 6.80
C PRO A 638 -33.36 -6.90 7.09
N LYS A 639 -32.73 -8.05 6.91
CA LYS A 639 -31.33 -8.33 7.25
C LYS A 639 -30.84 -9.54 6.44
N ALA A 640 -29.53 -9.60 6.20
CA ALA A 640 -28.83 -10.71 5.55
C ALA A 640 -29.06 -10.84 4.03
N THR A 641 -28.36 -11.82 3.44
CA THR A 641 -28.30 -12.21 2.02
C THR A 641 -29.52 -11.73 1.23
N ASN A 642 -29.33 -10.71 0.39
CA ASN A 642 -30.29 -10.33 -0.66
C ASN A 642 -29.88 -11.10 -1.93
N PRO A 643 -30.46 -12.27 -2.21
CA PRO A 643 -29.97 -13.13 -3.29
C PRO A 643 -30.07 -12.42 -4.64
N GLY A 644 -31.05 -11.52 -4.83
CA GLY A 644 -31.21 -10.75 -6.06
C GLY A 644 -30.00 -9.90 -6.41
N GLN A 645 -29.36 -9.28 -5.42
CA GLN A 645 -28.10 -8.58 -5.66
C GLN A 645 -26.99 -9.56 -6.08
N ILE A 646 -26.95 -10.76 -5.51
CA ILE A 646 -25.89 -11.75 -5.77
C ILE A 646 -26.08 -12.47 -7.11
N VAL A 647 -27.33 -12.81 -7.49
CA VAL A 647 -27.65 -13.62 -8.68
C VAL A 647 -28.27 -12.84 -9.84
N GLY A 648 -28.78 -11.64 -9.58
CA GLY A 648 -29.63 -10.91 -10.52
C GLY A 648 -28.89 -10.12 -11.60
N GLY A 649 -27.56 -10.01 -11.49
CA GLY A 649 -26.71 -9.41 -12.52
C GLY A 649 -26.36 -7.93 -12.29
N VAL A 650 -25.95 -7.25 -13.35
CA VAL A 650 -25.46 -5.86 -13.30
C VAL A 650 -26.64 -4.88 -13.20
N THR A 651 -26.58 -3.93 -12.25
CA THR A 651 -27.51 -2.79 -12.16
C THR A 651 -26.98 -1.59 -12.96
N PRO A 652 -27.51 -1.30 -14.17
CA PRO A 652 -26.98 -0.22 -15.01
C PRO A 652 -27.39 1.17 -14.49
N MET A 653 -26.55 2.16 -14.80
CA MET A 653 -26.76 3.57 -14.46
C MET A 653 -26.76 4.46 -15.70
N THR A 654 -27.54 5.54 -15.67
CA THR A 654 -27.56 6.57 -16.72
C THR A 654 -27.58 7.95 -16.09
N LEU A 655 -26.55 8.74 -16.35
CA LEU A 655 -26.42 10.13 -15.88
C LEU A 655 -26.94 11.10 -16.93
N ASN A 656 -27.75 12.06 -16.49
CA ASN A 656 -28.21 13.19 -17.28
C ASN A 656 -28.12 14.46 -16.41
N GLY A 657 -27.16 15.33 -16.73
CA GLY A 657 -26.87 16.54 -15.95
C GLY A 657 -26.52 16.21 -14.49
N SER A 658 -27.34 16.68 -13.56
CA SER A 658 -27.19 16.43 -12.12
C SER A 658 -28.08 15.30 -11.58
N THR A 659 -28.58 14.44 -12.47
CA THR A 659 -29.49 13.34 -12.14
C THR A 659 -28.98 12.01 -12.67
N VAL A 660 -28.95 10.96 -11.84
CA VAL A 660 -28.64 9.59 -12.25
C VAL A 660 -29.85 8.67 -12.03
N ASN A 661 -30.11 7.83 -13.01
CA ASN A 661 -31.08 6.74 -12.92
C ASN A 661 -30.35 5.41 -12.78
N VAL A 662 -30.82 4.57 -11.85
CA VAL A 662 -30.28 3.23 -11.57
C VAL A 662 -31.41 2.21 -11.72
N ASN A 663 -31.23 1.23 -12.60
CA ASN A 663 -32.15 0.11 -12.71
C ASN A 663 -31.83 -0.94 -11.64
N LEU A 664 -32.70 -1.04 -10.64
CA LEU A 664 -32.57 -1.93 -9.50
C LEU A 664 -33.32 -3.26 -9.67
N LYS A 665 -34.01 -3.48 -10.79
CA LYS A 665 -34.70 -4.76 -11.05
C LYS A 665 -33.76 -5.97 -10.89
N PRO A 666 -32.51 -5.95 -11.41
CA PRO A 666 -31.55 -7.03 -11.16
C PRO A 666 -31.35 -7.30 -9.65
N ALA A 667 -31.22 -6.25 -8.84
CA ALA A 667 -30.90 -6.33 -7.43
C ALA A 667 -32.07 -6.77 -6.51
N LEU A 668 -33.31 -6.73 -7.00
CA LEU A 668 -34.52 -6.92 -6.19
C LEU A 668 -35.34 -8.08 -6.75
N MET A 669 -35.34 -9.21 -6.05
CA MET A 669 -36.18 -10.36 -6.43
C MET A 669 -37.66 -10.02 -6.22
N GLY A 670 -38.53 -10.50 -7.13
CA GLY A 670 -39.99 -10.35 -6.97
C GLY A 670 -40.55 -8.99 -7.36
N VAL A 671 -39.77 -8.11 -8.00
CA VAL A 671 -40.26 -6.83 -8.56
C VAL A 671 -40.35 -6.91 -10.09
N ALA A 672 -41.41 -6.33 -10.67
CA ALA A 672 -41.57 -6.29 -12.13
C ALA A 672 -40.67 -5.21 -12.77
N SER A 673 -40.53 -4.08 -12.08
CA SER A 673 -39.59 -2.99 -12.41
C SER A 673 -39.21 -2.23 -11.14
N ALA A 674 -37.96 -1.78 -11.08
CA ALA A 674 -37.46 -0.92 -10.01
C ALA A 674 -36.45 0.08 -10.57
N ASN A 675 -36.76 1.36 -10.49
CA ASN A 675 -35.87 2.44 -10.91
C ASN A 675 -35.66 3.43 -9.77
N ARG A 676 -34.40 3.69 -9.43
CA ARG A 676 -34.00 4.75 -8.50
C ARG A 676 -33.46 5.93 -9.28
N CYS A 677 -34.04 7.10 -9.08
CA CYS A 677 -33.57 8.37 -9.63
C CYS A 677 -33.01 9.22 -8.48
N VAL A 678 -31.74 9.62 -8.60
CA VAL A 678 -31.06 10.48 -7.62
C VAL A 678 -30.67 11.77 -8.31
N SER A 679 -31.10 12.91 -7.78
CA SER A 679 -30.74 14.23 -8.31
C SER A 679 -30.14 15.10 -7.21
N LEU A 680 -29.05 15.81 -7.53
CA LEU A 680 -28.43 16.79 -6.64
C LEU A 680 -28.54 18.18 -7.26
N ALA A 681 -29.20 19.10 -6.56
CA ALA A 681 -29.28 20.49 -6.97
C ALA A 681 -28.01 21.27 -6.56
N ALA A 682 -27.73 22.39 -7.24
CA ALA A 682 -26.56 23.22 -6.96
C ALA A 682 -26.51 23.71 -5.48
N ASN A 683 -27.68 24.01 -4.90
CA ASN A 683 -27.83 24.41 -3.50
C ASN A 683 -27.66 23.26 -2.48
N GLY A 684 -27.35 22.04 -2.94
CA GLY A 684 -27.18 20.87 -2.07
C GLY A 684 -28.47 20.21 -1.61
N THR A 685 -29.59 20.45 -2.27
CA THR A 685 -30.80 19.62 -2.07
C THR A 685 -30.64 18.29 -2.82
N LEU A 686 -30.62 17.19 -2.08
CA LEU A 686 -30.59 15.83 -2.62
C LEU A 686 -32.01 15.28 -2.69
N ARG A 687 -32.42 14.75 -3.84
CA ARG A 687 -33.70 14.07 -3.99
C ARG A 687 -33.49 12.65 -4.51
N ILE A 688 -34.11 11.70 -3.83
CA ILE A 688 -34.14 10.28 -4.21
C ILE A 688 -35.58 9.92 -4.52
N THR A 689 -35.84 9.45 -5.73
CA THR A 689 -37.15 9.00 -6.19
C THR A 689 -37.06 7.55 -6.62
N ASP A 690 -37.77 6.67 -5.93
CA ASP A 690 -37.86 5.25 -6.25
C ASP A 690 -39.22 4.96 -6.89
N THR A 691 -39.22 4.50 -8.14
CA THR A 691 -40.43 4.12 -8.89
C THR A 691 -40.42 2.62 -9.14
N LEU A 692 -41.45 1.93 -8.64
CA LEU A 692 -41.50 0.49 -8.53
C LEU A 692 -42.84 -0.04 -9.03
N LYS A 693 -42.82 -1.16 -9.77
CA LYS A 693 -43.99 -2.00 -10.00
C LYS A 693 -43.77 -3.28 -9.21
N ASN A 694 -44.55 -3.47 -8.16
CA ASN A 694 -44.19 -4.34 -7.05
C ASN A 694 -45.38 -5.19 -6.58
N SER A 695 -45.10 -6.38 -6.07
CA SER A 695 -46.08 -7.23 -5.38
C SER A 695 -45.59 -7.68 -4.00
N ALA A 696 -44.42 -7.22 -3.55
CA ALA A 696 -43.80 -7.57 -2.27
C ALA A 696 -43.66 -6.35 -1.33
N ALA A 697 -43.52 -6.58 -0.03
CA ALA A 697 -43.12 -5.52 0.90
C ALA A 697 -41.66 -5.11 0.63
N LEU A 698 -41.36 -3.81 0.76
CA LEU A 698 -40.00 -3.28 0.57
C LEU A 698 -39.56 -2.46 1.77
N ILE A 699 -38.25 -2.40 1.95
CA ILE A 699 -37.61 -1.61 2.98
C ILE A 699 -36.65 -0.64 2.31
N TRP A 700 -36.89 0.66 2.51
CA TRP A 700 -35.99 1.74 2.13
C TRP A 700 -35.18 2.16 3.36
N ARG A 701 -33.88 2.34 3.19
CA ARG A 701 -32.97 2.75 4.27
C ARG A 701 -32.15 3.98 3.89
N TRP A 702 -31.84 4.77 4.92
CA TRP A 702 -30.83 5.80 4.91
C TRP A 702 -29.92 5.62 6.12
N VAL A 703 -28.65 5.33 5.87
CA VAL A 703 -27.64 5.06 6.90
C VAL A 703 -26.82 6.32 7.12
N THR A 704 -26.70 6.75 8.37
CA THR A 704 -26.13 8.05 8.72
C THR A 704 -25.32 8.01 10.02
N PRO A 705 -24.20 8.76 10.12
CA PRO A 705 -23.50 8.97 11.38
C PRO A 705 -24.11 10.13 12.20
N ALA A 706 -25.14 10.80 11.69
CA ALA A 706 -25.85 11.86 12.41
C ALA A 706 -26.87 11.29 13.39
N ALA A 707 -27.21 12.07 14.43
CA ALA A 707 -28.34 11.76 15.28
C ALA A 707 -29.64 12.02 14.52
N ALA A 708 -30.46 11.00 14.33
CA ALA A 708 -31.74 11.07 13.65
C ALA A 708 -32.89 11.12 14.66
N THR A 709 -33.76 12.12 14.50
CA THR A 709 -34.95 12.31 15.34
C THR A 709 -36.17 12.41 14.44
N LYS A 710 -37.15 11.52 14.63
CA LYS A 710 -38.43 11.57 13.93
C LYS A 710 -39.21 12.80 14.41
N LEU A 711 -39.47 13.74 13.50
CA LEU A 711 -40.24 14.95 13.82
C LEU A 711 -41.74 14.69 13.76
N ASN A 712 -42.18 13.93 12.74
CA ASN A 712 -43.57 13.52 12.53
C ASN A 712 -43.63 12.29 11.61
N ALA A 713 -44.80 11.94 11.08
CA ALA A 713 -44.97 10.79 10.19
C ALA A 713 -44.22 10.89 8.85
N HIS A 714 -43.87 12.10 8.42
CA HIS A 714 -43.30 12.42 7.10
C HIS A 714 -41.93 13.09 7.15
N ALA A 715 -41.34 13.32 8.33
CA ALA A 715 -40.09 14.05 8.44
C ALA A 715 -39.17 13.50 9.53
N VAL A 716 -37.88 13.41 9.21
CA VAL A 716 -36.80 13.04 10.14
C VAL A 716 -35.71 14.10 10.09
N ARG A 717 -35.34 14.65 11.25
CA ARG A 717 -34.21 15.58 11.38
C ARG A 717 -32.93 14.81 11.65
N LEU A 718 -31.88 15.12 10.90
CA LEU A 718 -30.52 14.67 11.17
C LEU A 718 -29.74 15.82 11.79
N THR A 719 -29.01 15.55 12.87
CA THR A 719 -28.19 16.55 13.57
C THR A 719 -26.77 16.02 13.77
N GLN A 720 -25.78 16.83 13.40
CA GLN A 720 -24.36 16.55 13.64
C GLN A 720 -23.65 17.85 14.01
N GLY A 721 -23.17 17.95 15.25
CA GLY A 721 -22.66 19.21 15.79
C GLY A 721 -23.76 20.27 15.85
N GLN A 722 -23.46 21.46 15.31
CA GLN A 722 -24.42 22.58 15.21
C GLN A 722 -25.24 22.55 13.91
N SER A 723 -24.94 21.63 13.00
CA SER A 723 -25.59 21.52 11.70
C SER A 723 -26.78 20.56 11.76
N SER A 724 -27.79 20.80 10.92
CA SER A 724 -28.90 19.88 10.73
C SER A 724 -29.44 19.91 9.30
N VAL A 725 -29.92 18.75 8.83
CA VAL A 725 -30.73 18.63 7.61
C VAL A 725 -32.01 17.89 7.93
N THR A 726 -33.03 18.01 7.07
CA THR A 726 -34.27 17.25 7.20
C THR A 726 -34.42 16.30 6.03
N ILE A 727 -34.78 15.04 6.30
CA ILE A 727 -35.31 14.12 5.30
C ILE A 727 -36.83 14.29 5.29
N ASP A 728 -37.34 14.87 4.21
CA ASP A 728 -38.77 15.03 3.95
C ASP A 728 -39.30 13.87 3.08
N PHE A 729 -40.36 13.25 3.58
CA PHE A 729 -41.15 12.20 2.96
C PHE A 729 -42.62 12.64 2.79
N SER A 730 -42.86 13.92 2.49
CA SER A 730 -44.19 14.49 2.23
C SER A 730 -45.00 13.73 1.17
N ARG A 731 -44.36 12.94 0.30
CA ARG A 731 -44.99 12.10 -0.73
C ARG A 731 -44.93 10.60 -0.40
N LEU A 732 -45.09 10.22 0.86
CA LEU A 732 -45.12 8.80 1.25
C LEU A 732 -46.31 8.06 0.62
N PRO A 733 -46.09 6.84 0.09
CA PRO A 733 -47.18 5.95 -0.26
C PRO A 733 -48.06 5.65 0.96
N ALA A 734 -49.39 5.64 0.78
CA ALA A 734 -50.31 5.32 1.89
C ALA A 734 -49.97 3.96 2.54
N GLY A 735 -49.92 3.92 3.87
CA GLY A 735 -49.53 2.72 4.64
C GLY A 735 -48.02 2.53 4.82
N ALA A 736 -47.18 3.43 4.29
CA ALA A 736 -45.76 3.44 4.59
C ALA A 736 -45.49 3.95 6.02
N VAL A 737 -44.48 3.37 6.68
CA VAL A 737 -44.13 3.71 8.07
C VAL A 737 -42.66 4.11 8.16
N VAL A 738 -42.41 5.31 8.69
CA VAL A 738 -41.06 5.82 8.99
C VAL A 738 -40.66 5.45 10.41
N SER A 739 -39.44 4.93 10.57
CA SER A 739 -38.82 4.59 11.86
C SER A 739 -37.34 4.98 11.87
N VAL A 740 -36.78 5.14 13.07
CA VAL A 740 -35.36 5.40 13.29
C VAL A 740 -34.84 4.37 14.28
N THR A 741 -33.74 3.71 13.93
CA THR A 741 -33.11 2.67 14.75
C THR A 741 -31.59 2.84 14.78
N SER A 742 -30.93 2.30 15.79
CA SER A 742 -29.47 2.16 15.78
C SER A 742 -29.06 1.06 14.81
N ALA A 743 -27.95 1.27 14.11
CA ALA A 743 -27.34 0.23 13.30
C ALA A 743 -26.57 -0.78 14.19
N ASP A 744 -26.44 -2.02 13.70
CA ASP A 744 -25.65 -3.06 14.37
C ASP A 744 -24.14 -2.80 14.28
N GLY A 745 -23.70 -2.01 13.28
CA GLY A 745 -22.29 -1.72 13.04
C GLY A 745 -21.93 -0.24 13.11
N LYS A 746 -20.67 0.02 12.76
CA LYS A 746 -20.02 1.32 12.82
C LYS A 746 -19.43 1.66 11.45
N ASP A 747 -19.17 2.94 11.22
CA ASP A 747 -18.38 3.34 10.05
C ASP A 747 -16.88 3.06 10.24
N SER A 748 -16.11 3.38 9.20
CA SER A 748 -14.65 3.27 9.18
C SER A 748 -13.94 4.06 10.29
N ASP A 749 -14.57 5.09 10.87
CA ASP A 749 -14.03 5.89 11.97
C ASP A 749 -14.47 5.36 13.35
N GLY A 750 -15.25 4.27 13.39
CA GLY A 750 -15.78 3.68 14.60
C GLY A 750 -16.98 4.43 15.19
N ARG A 751 -17.59 5.36 14.44
CA ARG A 751 -18.80 6.09 14.85
C ARG A 751 -20.01 5.16 14.77
N THR A 752 -20.87 5.26 15.78
CA THR A 752 -22.17 4.57 15.77
C THR A 752 -23.04 5.13 14.65
N LEU A 753 -23.69 4.25 13.91
CA LEU A 753 -24.59 4.62 12.82
C LEU A 753 -26.05 4.52 13.26
N GLN A 754 -26.89 5.35 12.65
CA GLN A 754 -28.35 5.26 12.74
C GLN A 754 -28.94 4.96 11.36
N ILE A 755 -30.09 4.29 11.37
CA ILE A 755 -30.84 3.91 10.17
C ILE A 755 -32.20 4.58 10.23
N VAL A 756 -32.46 5.48 9.28
CA VAL A 756 -33.82 5.93 8.97
C VAL A 756 -34.41 4.92 7.99
N GLN A 757 -35.47 4.25 8.41
CA GLN A 757 -36.11 3.18 7.66
C GLN A 757 -37.54 3.54 7.29
N VAL A 758 -37.91 3.30 6.03
CA VAL A 758 -39.30 3.35 5.56
C VAL A 758 -39.72 1.95 5.14
N THR A 759 -40.70 1.39 5.86
CA THR A 759 -41.35 0.13 5.46
C THR A 759 -42.48 0.46 4.49
N LEU A 760 -42.40 -0.10 3.28
CA LEU A 760 -43.36 0.09 2.20
C LEU A 760 -44.29 -1.13 2.09
N PRO A 761 -45.62 -0.94 2.07
CA PRO A 761 -46.56 -2.05 1.93
C PRO A 761 -46.49 -2.67 0.53
N ALA A 762 -46.91 -3.94 0.41
CA ALA A 762 -47.06 -4.58 -0.89
C ALA A 762 -48.16 -3.87 -1.71
N LYS A 763 -47.78 -3.26 -2.84
CA LYS A 763 -48.68 -2.54 -3.75
C LYS A 763 -48.20 -2.64 -5.20
N ALA A 764 -49.15 -2.75 -6.14
CA ALA A 764 -48.91 -2.87 -7.58
C ALA A 764 -47.97 -1.79 -8.15
N ALA A 765 -48.07 -0.56 -7.66
CA ALA A 765 -47.20 0.54 -8.02
C ALA A 765 -46.86 1.40 -6.80
N ILE A 766 -45.59 1.78 -6.69
CA ILE A 766 -45.07 2.61 -5.60
C ILE A 766 -44.16 3.69 -6.20
N THR A 767 -44.40 4.93 -5.80
CA THR A 767 -43.46 6.04 -5.99
C THR A 767 -43.12 6.59 -4.61
N LEU A 768 -41.87 6.43 -4.19
CA LEU A 768 -41.35 7.01 -2.95
C LEU A 768 -40.43 8.18 -3.31
N VAL A 769 -40.64 9.33 -2.65
CA VAL A 769 -39.75 10.49 -2.77
C VAL A 769 -39.20 10.84 -1.40
N ALA A 770 -37.88 10.88 -1.28
CA ALA A 770 -37.16 11.42 -0.14
C ALA A 770 -36.37 12.65 -0.58
N THR A 771 -36.55 13.78 0.10
CA THR A 771 -35.80 15.02 -0.14
C THR A 771 -34.97 15.36 1.09
N ILE A 772 -33.67 15.52 0.93
CA ILE A 772 -32.72 15.90 1.99
C ILE A 772 -32.27 17.33 1.72
N SER A 773 -32.58 18.24 2.64
CA SER A 773 -32.31 19.69 2.50
C SER A 773 -31.90 20.36 3.80
#